data_AF-A0A5J5KXV2-F1
#
_entry.id   AF-A0A5J5KXV2-F1
#
_cell.length_a   1.000
_cell.length_b   1.000
_cell.length_c   1.000
_cell.angle_alpha   90.00
_cell.angle_beta   90.00
_cell.angle_gamma   90.00
#
_symmetry.space_group_name_H-M   'P 1'
#
loop_
_entity.id
_entity.type
_entity.pdbx_description
1 polymer ?
#
loop_
_entity_poly.entity_id
_entity_poly.type
_entity_poly.pdbx_seq_one_letter_code
_entity_poly.pdbx_strand_id
1 'polypeptide(L)'
;MEKTRTSKWKPRRLVPVVATGALLAVSLPAFIIPTTTAYVHEWRINTPEYKAEFGKWDLLDIDADLKINAIHSVLLPTGDVLLIAGSGNDAKHFEAGTFQTLLYSPETGEGELIDTPEDLFCNGHAHLPNGNVLVAGGTQGYEVLPENKEAAGGVLTLVNENPDKEYIVEAGTTVKGLKSGKEYVTDSDITVPAAKKTQVDDTSWDVSSTERNVYINSVEDGEAGMLPEGDQFVVEDMKGDDRENLHGYSAAIDMSKKEYQGIDVSYEFDPFQKKYIKGDPMNYARWYPTLTSMHDGHVIALSGLDAAGNILDGQNEVYDPDTKKWTEREDLRRFFPTYPAVFQTAEEDVLFSAGPSTGWGPHDQGRDPGFWDLTDNTFDIVPGLRDPDLLETGSASWLGPVNDQRLVVVGGGGIGHSEEATGRIDVIDLDSEAPEFEALADLPDQTRYPNLVTLPTGDMFITNGSRDYRGRGASDIFKSYMLDHETGALADMAEPEVGRNYHSTAIMLPNGQILVAGSDPLYADEENTQPGKFDQRIEIFTPPYLYGEDGELTDRPAITSVPETSSRGSEIVIEADQVQNSAIEHVRLMVPSAVTHVTDTNQRMVDVPFTVGENGELIGHIPDNPALVPDAHYMVVVVDERGVPSEAAWTHVTGEGAGEPADAEAPAAEHAGHAGH
;
A
#
# COMPACT_ATOMS: atom_id res chain seq x y z
N MET A 1 -44.52 95.80 0.93
CA MET A 1 -45.46 94.79 1.45
C MET A 1 -44.92 93.41 1.14
N GLU A 2 -44.32 92.82 2.17
CA GLU A 2 -44.28 91.39 2.50
C GLU A 2 -44.94 90.41 1.52
N LYS A 3 -44.14 89.43 1.05
CA LYS A 3 -44.43 88.00 1.22
C LYS A 3 -43.23 87.16 0.77
N THR A 4 -42.40 86.81 1.75
CA THR A 4 -41.43 85.74 1.74
C THR A 4 -42.14 84.40 1.49
N ARG A 5 -41.76 83.69 0.42
CA ARG A 5 -42.18 82.32 0.14
C ARG A 5 -40.97 81.41 0.31
N THR A 6 -40.90 80.74 1.45
CA THR A 6 -39.89 79.71 1.75
C THR A 6 -40.24 78.43 0.99
N SER A 7 -39.44 78.09 -0.02
CA SER A 7 -39.48 76.78 -0.69
C SER A 7 -38.69 75.78 0.15
N LYS A 8 -39.38 74.78 0.71
CA LYS A 8 -38.76 73.62 1.35
C LYS A 8 -38.32 72.64 0.26
N TRP A 9 -37.02 72.58 -0.05
CA TRP A 9 -36.45 71.47 -0.80
C TRP A 9 -36.13 70.33 0.20
N LYS A 10 -36.83 69.19 0.08
CA LYS A 10 -36.51 67.96 0.81
C LYS A 10 -35.39 67.23 0.05
N PRO A 11 -34.24 66.90 0.67
CA PRO A 11 -33.33 65.92 0.07
C PRO A 11 -33.94 64.54 0.33
N ARG A 12 -34.68 64.01 -0.64
CA ARG A 12 -35.05 62.59 -0.66
C ARG A 12 -34.58 62.03 -2.00
N ARG A 13 -33.79 60.95 -1.93
CA ARG A 13 -33.32 60.07 -3.03
C ARG A 13 -31.91 60.32 -3.60
N LEU A 14 -30.89 60.59 -2.77
CA LEU A 14 -29.49 60.34 -3.20
C LEU A 14 -28.75 59.31 -2.32
N VAL A 15 -29.15 59.13 -1.06
CA VAL A 15 -28.49 58.21 -0.12
C VAL A 15 -28.65 56.72 -0.48
N PRO A 16 -29.78 56.21 -1.00
CA PRO A 16 -29.89 54.78 -1.33
C PRO A 16 -29.06 54.38 -2.54
N VAL A 17 -28.85 55.28 -3.52
CA VAL A 17 -28.14 54.98 -4.77
C VAL A 17 -26.63 54.95 -4.55
N VAL A 18 -26.10 55.84 -3.69
CA VAL A 18 -24.67 55.83 -3.33
C VAL A 18 -24.34 54.65 -2.40
N ALA A 19 -25.23 54.28 -1.47
CA ALA A 19 -25.02 53.11 -0.61
C ALA A 19 -25.09 51.79 -1.40
N THR A 20 -26.03 51.65 -2.35
CA THR A 20 -26.14 50.46 -3.20
C THR A 20 -25.00 50.38 -4.21
N GLY A 21 -24.58 51.52 -4.78
CA GLY A 21 -23.41 51.58 -5.68
C GLY A 21 -22.08 51.32 -4.98
N ALA A 22 -21.92 51.75 -3.72
CA ALA A 22 -20.74 51.44 -2.91
C ALA A 22 -20.73 49.98 -2.46
N LEU A 23 -21.88 49.40 -2.10
CA LEU A 23 -22.00 47.97 -1.80
C LEU A 23 -21.70 47.10 -3.03
N LEU A 24 -22.19 47.48 -4.22
CA LEU A 24 -21.85 46.82 -5.49
C LEU A 24 -20.37 46.99 -5.85
N ALA A 25 -19.78 48.18 -5.63
CA ALA A 25 -18.36 48.42 -5.90
C ALA A 25 -17.41 47.70 -4.93
N VAL A 26 -17.88 47.29 -3.75
CA VAL A 26 -17.12 46.48 -2.78
C VAL A 26 -17.34 44.98 -3.00
N SER A 27 -18.54 44.55 -3.44
CA SER A 27 -18.82 43.15 -3.74
C SER A 27 -18.38 42.69 -5.14
N LEU A 28 -18.32 43.59 -6.13
CA LEU A 28 -17.84 43.27 -7.48
C LEU A 28 -16.36 42.83 -7.48
N PRO A 29 -15.39 43.51 -6.85
CA PRO A 29 -14.02 43.02 -6.75
C PRO A 29 -13.91 41.69 -6.00
N ALA A 30 -14.69 41.53 -4.92
CA ALA A 30 -14.70 40.29 -4.12
C ALA A 30 -15.24 39.07 -4.88
N PHE A 31 -16.06 39.28 -5.91
CA PHE A 31 -16.56 38.20 -6.77
C PHE A 31 -15.76 38.06 -8.07
N ILE A 32 -15.39 39.18 -8.70
CA ILE A 32 -14.64 39.21 -9.96
C ILE A 32 -13.23 38.70 -9.75
N ILE A 33 -12.51 39.11 -8.69
CA ILE A 33 -11.10 38.72 -8.51
C ILE A 33 -10.97 37.19 -8.38
N PRO A 34 -11.67 36.50 -7.45
CA PRO A 34 -11.56 35.04 -7.34
C PRO A 34 -12.02 34.30 -8.60
N THR A 35 -13.09 34.76 -9.26
CA THR A 35 -13.59 34.11 -10.49
C THR A 35 -12.65 34.35 -11.67
N THR A 36 -12.03 35.52 -11.79
CA THR A 36 -10.99 35.76 -12.80
C THR A 36 -9.71 34.98 -12.52
N THR A 37 -9.31 34.83 -11.24
CA THR A 37 -8.15 34.02 -10.87
C THR A 37 -8.39 32.54 -11.18
N ALA A 38 -9.57 32.01 -10.84
CA ALA A 38 -9.93 30.63 -11.17
C ALA A 38 -9.99 30.42 -12.69
N TYR A 39 -10.64 31.31 -13.45
CA TYR A 39 -10.68 31.22 -14.91
C TYR A 39 -9.29 31.31 -15.55
N VAL A 40 -8.42 32.19 -15.05
CA VAL A 40 -7.04 32.33 -15.55
C VAL A 40 -6.21 31.10 -15.21
N HIS A 41 -6.39 30.53 -14.01
CA HIS A 41 -5.74 29.28 -13.61
C HIS A 41 -6.19 28.12 -14.52
N GLU A 42 -7.50 27.91 -14.65
CA GLU A 42 -8.10 26.90 -15.53
C GLU A 42 -7.60 27.05 -16.97
N TRP A 43 -7.59 28.27 -17.51
CA TRP A 43 -7.08 28.52 -18.85
C TRP A 43 -5.59 28.19 -18.96
N ARG A 44 -4.79 28.57 -17.95
CA ARG A 44 -3.33 28.36 -17.94
C ARG A 44 -2.98 26.88 -17.89
N ILE A 45 -3.61 26.10 -17.00
CA ILE A 45 -3.29 24.67 -16.84
C ILE A 45 -3.70 23.83 -18.06
N ASN A 46 -4.55 24.39 -18.93
CA ASN A 46 -5.00 23.75 -20.16
C ASN A 46 -4.29 24.30 -21.42
N THR A 47 -3.31 25.21 -21.30
CA THR A 47 -2.56 25.64 -22.49
C THR A 47 -1.61 24.53 -22.96
N PRO A 48 -1.30 24.47 -24.26
CA PRO A 48 -0.30 23.54 -24.81
C PRO A 48 1.03 23.57 -24.08
N GLU A 49 1.56 24.78 -23.85
CA GLU A 49 2.87 24.97 -23.23
C GLU A 49 2.89 24.46 -21.79
N TYR A 50 1.79 24.64 -21.04
CA TYR A 50 1.72 24.16 -19.67
C TYR A 50 1.65 22.64 -19.62
N LYS A 51 0.82 22.01 -20.45
CA LYS A 51 0.69 20.54 -20.50
C LYS A 51 1.99 19.86 -20.91
N ALA A 52 2.69 20.40 -21.90
CA ALA A 52 3.97 19.88 -22.36
C ALA A 52 5.11 20.07 -21.34
N GLU A 53 5.03 21.05 -20.44
CA GLU A 53 6.05 21.31 -19.42
C GLU A 53 5.75 20.58 -18.09
N PHE A 54 4.49 20.58 -17.66
CA PHE A 54 4.09 20.18 -16.30
C PHE A 54 3.17 18.95 -16.26
N GLY A 55 2.67 18.50 -17.40
CA GLY A 55 1.61 17.48 -17.45
C GLY A 55 0.25 18.06 -17.07
N LYS A 56 -0.70 17.17 -16.75
CA LYS A 56 -2.06 17.57 -16.40
C LYS A 56 -2.75 16.55 -15.49
N TRP A 57 -3.52 17.07 -14.55
CA TRP A 57 -4.45 16.30 -13.73
C TRP A 57 -5.86 16.34 -14.32
N ASP A 58 -6.56 15.21 -14.18
CA ASP A 58 -7.98 15.07 -14.45
C ASP A 58 -8.63 14.24 -13.34
N LEU A 59 -9.83 14.63 -12.93
CA LEU A 59 -10.65 13.83 -12.02
C LEU A 59 -11.30 12.68 -12.79
N LEU A 60 -11.17 11.47 -12.26
CA LEU A 60 -11.85 10.29 -12.78
C LEU A 60 -13.32 10.29 -12.34
N ASP A 61 -14.24 10.25 -13.31
CA ASP A 61 -15.67 10.17 -13.04
C ASP A 61 -16.09 8.72 -12.76
N ILE A 62 -16.09 8.34 -11.49
CA ILE A 62 -16.62 7.06 -11.02
C ILE A 62 -18.06 7.22 -10.54
N ASP A 63 -18.93 6.31 -10.98
CA ASP A 63 -20.32 6.23 -10.54
C ASP A 63 -20.43 6.20 -9.02
N ALA A 64 -21.42 6.90 -8.48
CA ALA A 64 -21.51 7.15 -7.04
C ALA A 64 -21.63 5.88 -6.18
N ASP A 65 -22.18 4.80 -6.73
CA ASP A 65 -22.31 3.48 -6.09
C ASP A 65 -21.05 2.62 -6.17
N LEU A 66 -20.08 2.99 -7.01
CA LEU A 66 -18.76 2.36 -7.09
C LEU A 66 -17.70 3.07 -6.24
N LYS A 67 -18.03 4.21 -5.63
CA LYS A 67 -17.09 4.95 -4.77
C LYS A 67 -16.83 4.19 -3.48
N ILE A 68 -15.55 3.93 -3.23
CA ILE A 68 -15.04 3.26 -2.04
C ILE A 68 -13.94 4.09 -1.39
N ASN A 69 -13.62 3.78 -0.13
CA ASN A 69 -12.45 4.34 0.53
C ASN A 69 -11.21 3.55 0.10
N ALA A 70 -10.70 3.82 -1.10
CA ALA A 70 -9.57 3.09 -1.69
C ALA A 70 -8.27 3.36 -0.89
N ILE A 71 -7.80 2.34 -0.16
CA ILE A 71 -6.64 2.42 0.75
C ILE A 71 -5.46 1.61 0.21
N HIS A 72 -5.73 0.60 -0.60
CA HIS A 72 -4.73 -0.18 -1.33
C HIS A 72 -5.02 -0.08 -2.82
N SER A 73 -3.97 0.02 -3.63
CA SER A 73 -4.05 0.03 -5.09
C SER A 73 -3.06 -0.97 -5.65
N VAL A 74 -3.53 -1.90 -6.48
CA VAL A 74 -2.70 -2.93 -7.11
C VAL A 74 -2.98 -2.97 -8.61
N LEU A 75 -1.96 -2.78 -9.45
CA LEU A 75 -2.08 -2.96 -10.89
C LEU A 75 -1.97 -4.45 -11.22
N LEU A 76 -2.95 -4.99 -11.94
CA LEU A 76 -3.02 -6.41 -12.25
C LEU A 76 -2.42 -6.73 -13.63
N PRO A 77 -1.99 -7.97 -13.89
CA PRO A 77 -1.54 -8.42 -15.22
C PRO A 77 -2.57 -8.30 -16.34
N THR A 78 -3.85 -8.08 -16.01
CA THR A 78 -4.92 -7.79 -16.98
C THR A 78 -4.92 -6.34 -17.45
N GLY A 79 -4.14 -5.46 -16.80
CA GLY A 79 -4.19 -4.00 -16.99
C GLY A 79 -5.23 -3.29 -16.11
N ASP A 80 -6.09 -4.04 -15.41
CA ASP A 80 -7.06 -3.51 -14.46
C ASP A 80 -6.38 -3.13 -13.13
N VAL A 81 -7.01 -2.23 -12.38
CA VAL A 81 -6.57 -1.78 -11.05
C VAL A 81 -7.50 -2.33 -10.00
N LEU A 82 -6.95 -3.09 -9.04
CA LEU A 82 -7.64 -3.55 -7.84
C LEU A 82 -7.50 -2.49 -6.74
N LEU A 83 -8.62 -1.87 -6.38
CA LEU A 83 -8.72 -0.88 -5.31
C LEU A 83 -9.39 -1.55 -4.10
N ILE A 84 -8.63 -1.80 -3.03
CA ILE A 84 -9.13 -2.49 -1.83
C ILE A 84 -9.42 -1.45 -0.74
N ALA A 85 -10.64 -1.47 -0.23
CA ALA A 85 -11.04 -0.69 0.94
C ALA A 85 -11.14 -1.57 2.20
N GLY A 86 -11.60 -2.82 2.07
CA GLY A 86 -12.15 -3.53 3.20
C GLY A 86 -13.39 -2.79 3.69
N SER A 87 -13.52 -2.54 4.99
CA SER A 87 -14.55 -1.61 5.50
C SER A 87 -14.17 -0.14 5.27
N GLY A 88 -12.92 0.16 4.88
CA GLY A 88 -12.51 1.50 4.45
C GLY A 88 -12.20 2.46 5.59
N ASN A 89 -11.68 1.95 6.71
CA ASN A 89 -11.54 2.70 7.95
C ASN A 89 -12.87 3.31 8.47
N ASP A 90 -13.99 2.61 8.22
CA ASP A 90 -15.33 3.01 8.66
C ASP A 90 -15.94 1.96 9.58
N ALA A 91 -16.06 2.30 10.86
CA ALA A 91 -16.60 1.39 11.88
C ALA A 91 -18.03 0.90 11.56
N LYS A 92 -18.85 1.68 10.85
CA LYS A 92 -20.21 1.26 10.48
C LYS A 92 -20.19 0.24 9.36
N HIS A 93 -19.29 0.38 8.38
CA HIS A 93 -19.09 -0.65 7.36
C HIS A 93 -18.60 -1.95 8.00
N PHE A 94 -17.68 -1.87 8.96
CA PHE A 94 -17.22 -3.03 9.72
C PHE A 94 -18.35 -3.71 10.50
N GLU A 95 -19.10 -2.96 11.32
CA GLU A 95 -20.25 -3.47 12.09
C GLU A 95 -21.33 -4.08 11.19
N ALA A 96 -21.47 -3.59 9.95
CA ALA A 96 -22.41 -4.11 8.97
C ALA A 96 -21.87 -5.32 8.17
N GLY A 97 -20.61 -5.72 8.37
CA GLY A 97 -19.94 -6.75 7.55
C GLY A 97 -19.87 -6.38 6.07
N THR A 98 -19.79 -5.08 5.76
CA THR A 98 -19.76 -4.57 4.39
C THR A 98 -18.32 -4.25 4.02
N PHE A 99 -17.69 -5.16 3.30
CA PHE A 99 -16.31 -5.02 2.83
C PHE A 99 -16.29 -4.82 1.31
N GLN A 100 -15.47 -3.90 0.84
CA GLN A 100 -15.49 -3.46 -0.55
C GLN A 100 -14.11 -3.56 -1.21
N THR A 101 -14.15 -4.02 -2.46
CA THR A 101 -13.06 -3.98 -3.42
C THR A 101 -13.67 -3.51 -4.74
N LEU A 102 -13.03 -2.55 -5.40
CA LEU A 102 -13.39 -2.08 -6.74
C LEU A 102 -12.33 -2.57 -7.72
N LEU A 103 -12.74 -3.26 -8.77
CA LEU A 103 -11.91 -3.53 -9.94
C LEU A 103 -12.23 -2.46 -10.98
N TYR A 104 -11.24 -1.64 -11.35
CA TYR A 104 -11.37 -0.57 -12.32
C TYR A 104 -10.52 -0.88 -13.55
N SER A 105 -11.09 -0.73 -14.75
CA SER A 105 -10.37 -0.93 -16.00
C SER A 105 -9.99 0.43 -16.62
N PRO A 106 -8.70 0.80 -16.65
CA PRO A 106 -8.26 2.05 -17.29
C PRO A 106 -8.51 2.09 -18.80
N GLU A 107 -8.55 0.93 -19.46
CA GLU A 107 -8.77 0.83 -20.91
C GLU A 107 -10.21 1.20 -21.28
N THR A 108 -11.19 0.70 -20.54
CA THR A 108 -12.62 0.91 -20.85
C THR A 108 -13.26 2.03 -20.03
N GLY A 109 -12.65 2.40 -18.90
CA GLY A 109 -13.23 3.31 -17.91
C GLY A 109 -14.34 2.67 -17.06
N GLU A 110 -14.56 1.35 -17.18
CA GLU A 110 -15.59 0.64 -16.41
C GLU A 110 -15.06 0.18 -15.05
N GLY A 111 -15.96 0.09 -14.07
CA GLY A 111 -15.66 -0.43 -12.74
C GLY A 111 -16.69 -1.45 -12.26
N GLU A 112 -16.26 -2.42 -11.47
CA GLU A 112 -17.13 -3.40 -10.83
C GLU A 112 -16.70 -3.71 -9.40
N LEU A 113 -17.68 -3.88 -8.50
CA LEU A 113 -17.40 -4.29 -7.12
C LEU A 113 -17.18 -5.79 -7.05
N ILE A 114 -16.10 -6.18 -6.37
CA ILE A 114 -15.76 -7.58 -6.10
C ILE A 114 -16.19 -7.97 -4.70
N ASP A 115 -16.76 -9.17 -4.59
CA ASP A 115 -17.08 -9.80 -3.30
C ASP A 115 -15.83 -9.90 -2.43
N THR A 116 -15.81 -9.16 -1.33
CA THR A 116 -14.65 -9.08 -0.42
C THR A 116 -14.97 -9.86 0.84
N PRO A 117 -14.31 -11.01 1.08
CA PRO A 117 -14.77 -12.00 2.05
C PRO A 117 -14.55 -11.62 3.51
N GLU A 118 -13.56 -10.76 3.77
CA GLU A 118 -13.12 -10.35 5.11
C GLU A 118 -12.79 -8.84 5.10
N ASP A 119 -12.55 -8.25 6.26
CA ASP A 119 -12.06 -6.88 6.30
C ASP A 119 -10.57 -6.82 5.95
N LEU A 120 -10.31 -6.74 4.65
CA LEU A 120 -8.97 -6.59 4.08
C LEU A 120 -8.43 -5.15 4.23
N PHE A 121 -9.07 -4.26 4.99
CA PHE A 121 -8.41 -3.03 5.43
C PHE A 121 -7.13 -3.40 6.18
N CYS A 122 -6.00 -2.78 5.81
CA CYS A 122 -4.71 -2.98 6.48
C CYS A 122 -4.04 -4.34 6.25
N ASN A 123 -4.37 -5.00 5.15
CA ASN A 123 -3.67 -6.19 4.67
C ASN A 123 -2.27 -5.84 4.12
N GLY A 124 -1.38 -6.83 4.05
CA GLY A 124 -0.21 -6.79 3.18
C GLY A 124 -0.49 -7.51 1.87
N HIS A 125 0.16 -7.07 0.78
CA HIS A 125 -0.03 -7.65 -0.55
C HIS A 125 1.27 -7.78 -1.36
N ALA A 126 1.38 -8.86 -2.14
CA ALA A 126 2.51 -9.13 -3.03
C ALA A 126 2.07 -9.84 -4.32
N HIS A 127 2.71 -9.50 -5.44
CA HIS A 127 2.55 -10.28 -6.68
C HIS A 127 3.20 -11.65 -6.55
N LEU A 128 2.46 -12.69 -6.95
CA LEU A 128 2.94 -14.06 -7.03
C LEU A 128 3.42 -14.39 -8.45
N PRO A 129 4.31 -15.39 -8.61
CA PRO A 129 4.80 -15.83 -9.92
C PRO A 129 3.70 -16.07 -10.96
N ASN A 130 2.62 -16.72 -10.55
CA ASN A 130 1.49 -17.07 -11.43
C ASN A 130 0.61 -15.87 -11.86
N GLY A 131 0.89 -14.64 -11.39
CA GLY A 131 0.11 -13.44 -11.69
C GLY A 131 -1.02 -13.14 -10.70
N ASN A 132 -1.29 -14.02 -9.74
CA ASN A 132 -2.18 -13.71 -8.63
C ASN A 132 -1.53 -12.68 -7.69
N VAL A 133 -2.37 -12.03 -6.89
CA VAL A 133 -1.92 -11.15 -5.80
C VAL A 133 -2.20 -11.86 -4.48
N LEU A 134 -1.17 -12.18 -3.71
CA LEU A 134 -1.32 -12.61 -2.33
C LEU A 134 -1.78 -11.40 -1.52
N VAL A 135 -2.83 -11.57 -0.73
CA VAL A 135 -3.42 -10.58 0.17
C VAL A 135 -3.58 -11.26 1.53
N ALA A 136 -2.83 -10.81 2.53
CA ALA A 136 -2.80 -11.46 3.84
C ALA A 136 -2.86 -10.46 5.00
N GLY A 137 -3.53 -10.88 6.08
CA GLY A 137 -3.85 -10.02 7.20
C GLY A 137 -5.10 -9.19 6.96
N GLY A 138 -5.25 -8.12 7.73
CA GLY A 138 -6.42 -7.26 7.71
C GLY A 138 -6.79 -6.81 9.11
N THR A 139 -8.06 -6.44 9.31
CA THR A 139 -8.54 -5.99 10.62
C THR A 139 -9.61 -6.90 11.23
N GLN A 140 -9.49 -7.15 12.52
CA GLN A 140 -10.49 -7.85 13.34
C GLN A 140 -11.35 -6.88 14.15
N GLY A 141 -10.94 -5.61 14.25
CA GLY A 141 -11.59 -4.64 15.11
C GLY A 141 -10.99 -3.24 15.00
N TYR A 142 -11.83 -2.25 15.25
CA TYR A 142 -11.53 -0.82 15.15
C TYR A 142 -11.22 -0.17 16.50
N GLU A 143 -10.68 1.04 16.45
CA GLU A 143 -10.37 1.83 17.64
C GLU A 143 -11.64 2.08 18.45
N VAL A 144 -11.62 1.66 19.71
CA VAL A 144 -12.66 2.01 20.69
C VAL A 144 -12.14 3.17 21.53
N LEU A 145 -12.70 4.35 21.28
CA LEU A 145 -12.35 5.55 22.04
C LEU A 145 -12.64 5.36 23.55
N PRO A 146 -11.79 5.90 24.45
CA PRO A 146 -11.95 5.72 25.90
C PRO A 146 -13.32 6.12 26.44
N GLU A 147 -13.90 7.19 25.90
CA GLU A 147 -15.25 7.67 26.25
C GLU A 147 -16.37 6.70 25.90
N ASN A 148 -16.11 5.76 24.98
CA ASN A 148 -17.04 4.73 24.52
C ASN A 148 -16.75 3.35 25.14
N LYS A 149 -15.76 3.25 26.06
CA LYS A 149 -15.38 1.98 26.70
C LYS A 149 -16.25 1.70 27.93
N GLU A 150 -17.09 0.67 27.84
CA GLU A 150 -17.98 0.27 28.94
C GLU A 150 -17.33 -0.72 29.92
N ALA A 151 -16.41 -1.56 29.45
CA ALA A 151 -15.74 -2.60 30.25
C ALA A 151 -14.20 -2.55 30.13
N ALA A 152 -13.53 -3.02 31.17
CA ALA A 152 -12.07 -3.22 31.16
C ALA A 152 -11.71 -4.36 30.19
N GLY A 153 -10.57 -4.25 29.52
CA GLY A 153 -10.14 -5.26 28.54
C GLY A 153 -8.62 -5.34 28.43
N GLY A 154 -8.13 -6.48 27.97
CA GLY A 154 -6.71 -6.76 27.89
C GLY A 154 -6.42 -8.03 27.11
N VAL A 155 -5.14 -8.35 26.99
CA VAL A 155 -4.69 -9.48 26.17
C VAL A 155 -4.63 -10.76 27.00
N LEU A 156 -5.34 -11.78 26.53
CA LEU A 156 -5.20 -13.16 26.98
C LEU A 156 -4.29 -13.91 26.02
N THR A 157 -3.16 -14.41 26.51
CA THR A 157 -2.36 -15.41 25.80
C THR A 157 -2.92 -16.79 26.11
N LEU A 158 -3.46 -17.47 25.11
CA LEU A 158 -3.87 -18.87 25.16
C LEU A 158 -2.68 -19.76 24.81
N VAL A 159 -2.46 -20.78 25.63
CA VAL A 159 -1.36 -21.75 25.51
C VAL A 159 -1.96 -23.12 25.26
N ASN A 160 -1.57 -23.76 24.15
CA ASN A 160 -1.93 -25.13 23.83
C ASN A 160 -0.73 -26.06 24.03
N GLU A 161 -0.86 -26.99 24.98
CA GLU A 161 0.14 -28.04 25.28
C GLU A 161 -0.17 -29.39 24.60
N ASN A 162 -1.29 -29.51 23.88
CA ASN A 162 -1.71 -30.75 23.20
C ASN A 162 -1.07 -30.85 21.80
N PRO A 163 -0.16 -31.82 21.55
CA PRO A 163 0.46 -31.98 20.25
C PRO A 163 -0.42 -32.67 19.20
N ASP A 164 -1.53 -33.26 19.63
CA ASP A 164 -2.40 -34.08 18.77
C ASP A 164 -3.67 -33.32 18.35
N LYS A 165 -3.87 -32.08 18.83
CA LYS A 165 -5.11 -31.34 18.66
C LYS A 165 -4.92 -29.81 18.70
N GLU A 166 -5.46 -29.13 17.69
CA GLU A 166 -5.71 -27.70 17.71
C GLU A 166 -7.01 -27.37 18.46
N TYR A 167 -7.10 -26.15 19.00
CA TYR A 167 -8.32 -25.66 19.65
C TYR A 167 -8.84 -24.41 18.96
N ILE A 168 -10.16 -24.32 18.85
CA ILE A 168 -10.86 -23.11 18.42
C ILE A 168 -11.58 -22.57 19.66
N VAL A 169 -11.32 -21.32 20.02
CA VAL A 169 -12.02 -20.60 21.07
C VAL A 169 -12.87 -19.52 20.40
N GLU A 170 -14.19 -19.70 20.42
CA GLU A 170 -15.13 -18.79 19.75
C GLU A 170 -15.23 -17.45 20.48
N ALA A 171 -15.62 -16.40 19.77
CA ALA A 171 -15.97 -15.10 20.32
C ALA A 171 -17.09 -15.25 21.37
N GLY A 172 -16.95 -14.54 22.49
CA GLY A 172 -17.87 -14.62 23.61
C GLY A 172 -17.60 -15.78 24.58
N THR A 173 -16.59 -16.62 24.33
CA THR A 173 -16.20 -17.70 25.25
C THR A 173 -15.76 -17.11 26.59
N THR A 174 -16.33 -17.61 27.69
CA THR A 174 -15.96 -17.15 29.03
C THR A 174 -14.64 -17.77 29.48
N VAL A 175 -13.72 -16.91 29.90
CA VAL A 175 -12.48 -17.28 30.58
C VAL A 175 -12.51 -16.78 32.02
N LYS A 176 -12.03 -17.61 32.95
CA LYS A 176 -12.11 -17.32 34.38
C LYS A 176 -10.73 -17.29 35.03
N GLY A 177 -10.44 -16.18 35.69
CA GLY A 177 -9.21 -16.00 36.45
C GLY A 177 -9.15 -16.94 37.66
N LEU A 178 -8.09 -17.73 37.77
CA LEU A 178 -7.93 -18.73 38.81
C LEU A 178 -7.70 -18.12 40.20
N LYS A 179 -6.95 -17.01 40.28
CA LYS A 179 -6.66 -16.31 41.53
C LYS A 179 -7.73 -15.28 41.86
N SER A 180 -8.16 -14.50 40.88
CA SER A 180 -9.11 -13.40 41.04
C SER A 180 -10.57 -13.86 41.09
N GLY A 181 -10.89 -14.97 40.42
CA GLY A 181 -12.26 -15.44 40.20
C GLY A 181 -13.06 -14.59 39.21
N LYS A 182 -12.44 -13.57 38.60
CA LYS A 182 -13.09 -12.67 37.62
C LYS A 182 -13.32 -13.38 36.31
N GLU A 183 -14.39 -13.00 35.63
CA GLU A 183 -14.82 -13.57 34.36
C GLU A 183 -14.68 -12.53 33.26
N TYR A 184 -14.14 -12.97 32.13
CA TYR A 184 -13.95 -12.19 30.93
C TYR A 184 -14.45 -13.01 29.74
N VAL A 185 -14.73 -12.35 28.62
CA VAL A 185 -15.15 -12.99 27.38
C VAL A 185 -14.18 -12.65 26.27
N THR A 186 -13.82 -13.64 25.45
CA THR A 186 -13.08 -13.41 24.20
C THR A 186 -13.88 -12.48 23.30
N ASP A 187 -13.22 -11.55 22.64
CA ASP A 187 -13.87 -10.61 21.74
C ASP A 187 -14.00 -11.14 20.31
N SER A 188 -13.30 -12.22 20.02
CA SER A 188 -13.16 -12.79 18.69
C SER A 188 -12.89 -14.30 18.73
N ASP A 189 -13.11 -14.94 17.59
CA ASP A 189 -12.69 -16.32 17.36
C ASP A 189 -11.16 -16.38 17.27
N ILE A 190 -10.55 -17.37 17.92
CA ILE A 190 -9.11 -17.61 17.85
C ILE A 190 -8.82 -19.10 17.73
N THR A 191 -7.98 -19.45 16.75
CA THR A 191 -7.47 -20.82 16.58
C THR A 191 -6.09 -20.92 17.20
N VAL A 192 -5.92 -21.80 18.17
CA VAL A 192 -4.64 -22.11 18.82
C VAL A 192 -4.13 -23.45 18.26
N PRO A 193 -3.08 -23.44 17.41
CA PRO A 193 -2.60 -24.67 16.75
C PRO A 193 -2.17 -25.73 17.76
N ALA A 194 -2.07 -26.99 17.35
CA ALA A 194 -1.49 -28.05 18.18
C ALA A 194 -0.05 -27.72 18.61
N ALA A 195 0.35 -28.18 19.79
CA ALA A 195 1.72 -28.04 20.28
C ALA A 195 2.72 -28.68 19.29
N LYS A 196 3.86 -28.03 19.06
CA LYS A 196 4.87 -28.54 18.13
C LYS A 196 5.58 -29.74 18.75
N LYS A 197 5.63 -30.84 18.00
CA LYS A 197 6.24 -32.10 18.41
C LYS A 197 7.48 -32.37 17.58
N THR A 198 8.67 -32.22 18.17
CA THR A 198 9.95 -32.38 17.48
C THR A 198 10.62 -33.67 17.93
N GLN A 199 10.97 -34.54 16.99
CA GLN A 199 11.64 -35.79 17.34
C GLN A 199 13.10 -35.49 17.71
N VAL A 200 13.52 -35.88 18.91
CA VAL A 200 14.88 -35.67 19.42
C VAL A 200 15.76 -36.88 19.10
N ASP A 201 15.21 -38.09 19.22
CA ASP A 201 15.83 -39.34 18.82
C ASP A 201 14.77 -40.41 18.47
N ASP A 202 15.20 -41.63 18.13
CA ASP A 202 14.33 -42.76 17.77
C ASP A 202 13.26 -43.12 18.83
N THR A 203 13.37 -42.60 20.05
CA THR A 203 12.52 -42.92 21.20
C THR A 203 11.95 -41.72 21.96
N SER A 204 12.40 -40.50 21.69
CA SER A 204 12.01 -39.31 22.44
C SER A 204 11.53 -38.16 21.54
N TRP A 205 10.54 -37.43 22.06
CA TRP A 205 9.94 -36.26 21.42
C TRP A 205 10.00 -35.10 22.40
N ASP A 206 10.36 -33.93 21.89
CA ASP A 206 10.17 -32.67 22.58
C ASP A 206 8.80 -32.11 22.19
N VAL A 207 8.06 -31.60 23.15
CA VAL A 207 6.74 -30.97 22.92
C VAL A 207 6.84 -29.56 23.45
N SER A 208 6.80 -28.59 22.54
CA SER A 208 6.74 -27.17 22.88
C SER A 208 5.32 -26.67 22.64
N SER A 209 4.76 -25.99 23.64
CA SER A 209 3.45 -25.37 23.52
C SER A 209 3.42 -24.35 22.39
N THR A 210 2.22 -24.13 21.87
CA THR A 210 1.91 -23.05 20.94
C THR A 210 1.08 -21.99 21.66
N GLU A 211 1.31 -20.73 21.31
CA GLU A 211 0.64 -19.60 21.96
C GLU A 211 -0.08 -18.72 20.94
N ARG A 212 -1.25 -18.21 21.31
CA ARG A 212 -2.00 -17.21 20.55
C ARG A 212 -2.61 -16.19 21.47
N ASN A 213 -2.54 -14.93 21.08
CA ASN A 213 -3.15 -13.84 21.82
C ASN A 213 -4.56 -13.58 21.30
N VAL A 214 -5.49 -13.39 22.22
CA VAL A 214 -6.85 -12.92 21.94
C VAL A 214 -7.18 -11.82 22.94
N TYR A 215 -7.94 -10.82 22.51
CA TYR A 215 -8.38 -9.78 23.43
C TYR A 215 -9.62 -10.26 24.20
N ILE A 216 -9.67 -9.91 25.49
CA ILE A 216 -10.78 -10.27 26.38
C ILE A 216 -11.38 -9.03 27.01
N ASN A 217 -12.71 -9.00 27.12
CA ASN A 217 -13.46 -7.95 27.80
C ASN A 217 -14.03 -8.47 29.11
N SER A 218 -14.00 -7.64 30.15
CA SER A 218 -14.58 -7.94 31.45
C SER A 218 -16.10 -8.09 31.34
N VAL A 219 -16.65 -9.08 32.03
CA VAL A 219 -18.11 -9.21 32.21
C VAL A 219 -18.65 -8.12 33.15
N GLU A 220 -17.80 -7.57 34.02
CA GLU A 220 -18.12 -6.43 34.89
C GLU A 220 -17.71 -5.09 34.24
N ASP A 221 -18.63 -4.13 34.23
CA ASP A 221 -18.40 -2.78 33.68
C ASP A 221 -17.41 -1.95 34.51
N GLY A 222 -16.76 -1.01 33.84
CA GLY A 222 -15.89 0.02 34.43
C GLY A 222 -14.70 -0.54 35.22
N GLU A 223 -14.24 0.24 36.20
CA GLU A 223 -13.05 -0.12 37.00
C GLU A 223 -13.22 -1.42 37.79
N ALA A 224 -14.47 -1.87 38.02
CA ALA A 224 -14.72 -3.15 38.67
C ALA A 224 -14.12 -4.30 37.85
N GLY A 225 -14.12 -4.22 36.52
CA GLY A 225 -13.54 -5.23 35.64
C GLY A 225 -12.01 -5.33 35.61
N MET A 226 -11.30 -4.37 36.23
CA MET A 226 -9.84 -4.30 36.15
C MET A 226 -9.14 -5.47 36.86
N LEU A 227 -7.97 -5.85 36.35
CA LEU A 227 -7.08 -6.85 36.91
C LEU A 227 -5.63 -6.34 36.87
N PRO A 228 -5.18 -5.55 37.85
CA PRO A 228 -3.87 -4.88 37.78
C PRO A 228 -2.66 -5.82 37.87
N GLU A 229 -2.81 -6.98 38.50
CA GLU A 229 -1.70 -7.95 38.73
C GLU A 229 -1.63 -9.06 37.68
N GLY A 230 -2.57 -9.10 36.73
CA GLY A 230 -2.77 -10.26 35.86
C GLY A 230 -3.29 -11.50 36.59
N ASP A 231 -3.56 -12.57 35.84
CA ASP A 231 -4.03 -13.86 36.36
C ASP A 231 -3.74 -14.98 35.35
N GLN A 232 -3.83 -16.22 35.82
CA GLN A 232 -3.99 -17.39 34.95
C GLN A 232 -5.47 -17.67 34.75
N PHE A 233 -5.83 -18.14 33.58
CA PHE A 233 -7.20 -18.32 33.14
C PHE A 233 -7.47 -19.75 32.70
N VAL A 234 -8.70 -20.18 32.94
CA VAL A 234 -9.26 -21.40 32.38
C VAL A 234 -10.35 -21.04 31.38
N VAL A 235 -10.37 -21.74 30.26
CA VAL A 235 -11.45 -21.64 29.26
C VAL A 235 -12.61 -22.49 29.77
N GLU A 236 -13.73 -21.85 30.15
CA GLU A 236 -14.79 -22.53 30.92
C GLU A 236 -15.50 -23.64 30.12
N ASP A 237 -15.54 -23.53 28.80
CA ASP A 237 -16.15 -24.54 27.92
C ASP A 237 -15.30 -25.81 27.77
N MET A 238 -14.01 -25.76 28.10
CA MET A 238 -13.10 -26.90 28.01
C MET A 238 -13.25 -27.84 29.22
N LYS A 239 -13.19 -29.15 28.96
CA LYS A 239 -13.42 -30.22 29.96
C LYS A 239 -12.38 -31.32 29.86
N GLY A 240 -12.11 -32.00 30.98
CA GLY A 240 -11.17 -33.11 31.03
C GLY A 240 -9.78 -32.68 30.56
N ASP A 241 -9.12 -33.54 29.78
CA ASP A 241 -7.77 -33.31 29.25
C ASP A 241 -7.67 -32.01 28.42
N ASP A 242 -8.75 -31.57 27.76
CA ASP A 242 -8.75 -30.31 27.01
C ASP A 242 -8.57 -29.10 27.95
N ARG A 243 -9.11 -29.15 29.17
CA ARG A 243 -8.97 -28.09 30.19
C ARG A 243 -7.57 -28.03 30.79
N GLU A 244 -6.87 -29.16 30.81
CA GLU A 244 -5.49 -29.22 31.28
C GLU A 244 -4.53 -28.72 30.19
N ASN A 245 -4.80 -29.04 28.92
CA ASN A 245 -3.91 -28.70 27.81
C ASN A 245 -4.15 -27.31 27.20
N LEU A 246 -5.34 -26.71 27.36
CA LEU A 246 -5.62 -25.34 26.92
C LEU A 246 -5.91 -24.44 28.12
N HIS A 247 -4.97 -23.56 28.42
CA HIS A 247 -5.10 -22.57 29.47
C HIS A 247 -4.66 -21.19 28.95
N GLY A 248 -4.90 -20.15 29.74
CA GLY A 248 -4.46 -18.81 29.36
C GLY A 248 -3.77 -18.07 30.49
N TYR A 249 -3.09 -16.99 30.14
CA TYR A 249 -2.62 -16.01 31.10
C TYR A 249 -2.82 -14.62 30.52
N SER A 250 -3.12 -13.66 31.40
CA SER A 250 -3.14 -12.24 31.03
C SER A 250 -2.26 -11.47 32.00
N ALA A 251 -1.57 -10.46 31.46
CA ALA A 251 -1.00 -9.39 32.25
C ALA A 251 -2.12 -8.47 32.79
N ALA A 252 -1.80 -7.22 33.09
CA ALA A 252 -2.79 -6.28 33.60
C ALA A 252 -3.96 -6.07 32.61
N ILE A 253 -5.19 -6.08 33.13
CA ILE A 253 -6.41 -5.72 32.39
C ILE A 253 -6.92 -4.38 32.92
N ASP A 254 -7.12 -3.40 32.04
CA ASP A 254 -7.48 -2.04 32.42
C ASP A 254 -8.47 -1.38 31.43
N MET A 255 -8.64 -0.07 31.56
CA MET A 255 -9.54 0.74 30.70
C MET A 255 -8.79 1.44 29.56
N SER A 256 -7.54 1.04 29.25
CA SER A 256 -6.73 1.64 28.18
C SER A 256 -7.39 1.47 26.80
N LYS A 257 -6.96 2.28 25.83
CA LYS A 257 -7.50 2.23 24.46
C LYS A 257 -7.26 0.85 23.83
N LYS A 258 -8.25 0.40 23.06
CA LYS A 258 -8.10 -0.66 22.07
C LYS A 258 -8.01 0.05 20.72
N GLU A 259 -6.88 -0.04 20.03
CA GLU A 259 -6.70 0.69 18.77
C GLU A 259 -7.00 -0.19 17.55
N TYR A 260 -6.20 -1.22 17.26
CA TYR A 260 -6.46 -2.10 16.11
C TYR A 260 -6.04 -3.54 16.39
N GLN A 261 -6.63 -4.51 15.71
CA GLN A 261 -6.34 -5.95 15.84
C GLN A 261 -6.18 -6.58 14.46
N GLY A 262 -5.20 -7.47 14.32
CA GLY A 262 -4.98 -8.24 13.10
C GLY A 262 -5.90 -9.45 12.96
N ILE A 263 -6.08 -9.90 11.73
CA ILE A 263 -6.57 -11.24 11.38
C ILE A 263 -5.45 -12.05 10.72
N ASP A 264 -5.58 -13.37 10.71
CA ASP A 264 -4.58 -14.31 10.16
C ASP A 264 -4.96 -14.85 8.77
N VAL A 265 -5.99 -14.30 8.13
CA VAL A 265 -6.45 -14.80 6.83
C VAL A 265 -5.44 -14.53 5.73
N SER A 266 -5.42 -15.40 4.72
CA SER A 266 -4.74 -15.13 3.45
C SER A 266 -5.61 -15.52 2.27
N TYR A 267 -5.53 -14.73 1.21
CA TYR A 267 -6.23 -14.92 -0.05
C TYR A 267 -5.28 -14.69 -1.22
N GLU A 268 -5.44 -15.43 -2.29
CA GLU A 268 -4.92 -15.07 -3.59
C GLU A 268 -6.04 -14.42 -4.41
N PHE A 269 -5.88 -13.15 -4.79
CA PHE A 269 -6.75 -12.56 -5.79
C PHE A 269 -6.32 -13.05 -7.18
N ASP A 270 -7.20 -13.78 -7.86
CA ASP A 270 -7.02 -14.21 -9.24
C ASP A 270 -7.58 -13.14 -10.19
N PRO A 271 -6.73 -12.43 -10.95
CA PRO A 271 -7.17 -11.32 -11.79
C PRO A 271 -8.00 -11.77 -13.01
N PHE A 272 -7.82 -13.01 -13.47
CA PHE A 272 -8.53 -13.54 -14.62
C PHE A 272 -9.92 -14.07 -14.25
N GLN A 273 -10.07 -14.58 -13.01
CA GLN A 273 -11.35 -15.01 -12.45
C GLN A 273 -12.06 -13.91 -11.64
N LYS A 274 -11.37 -12.79 -11.37
CA LYS A 274 -11.86 -11.62 -10.64
C LYS A 274 -12.42 -11.97 -9.26
N LYS A 275 -11.68 -12.77 -8.49
CA LYS A 275 -12.13 -13.22 -7.17
C LYS A 275 -10.98 -13.53 -6.22
N TYR A 276 -11.27 -13.43 -4.93
CA TYR A 276 -10.40 -13.92 -3.86
C TYR A 276 -10.53 -15.44 -3.70
N ILE A 277 -9.40 -16.13 -3.67
CA ILE A 277 -9.28 -17.57 -3.45
C ILE A 277 -8.63 -17.76 -2.08
N LYS A 278 -9.36 -18.36 -1.13
CA LYS A 278 -8.86 -18.57 0.23
C LYS A 278 -7.65 -19.52 0.24
N GLY A 279 -6.55 -19.08 0.85
CA GLY A 279 -5.37 -19.89 1.16
C GLY A 279 -5.38 -20.40 2.60
N ASP A 280 -4.30 -21.07 3.01
CA ASP A 280 -4.08 -21.39 4.42
C ASP A 280 -3.88 -20.09 5.22
N PRO A 281 -4.37 -19.99 6.47
CA PRO A 281 -4.11 -18.80 7.28
C PRO A 281 -2.63 -18.67 7.61
N MET A 282 -2.18 -17.44 7.84
CA MET A 282 -0.90 -17.16 8.48
C MET A 282 -0.85 -17.82 9.85
N ASN A 283 0.36 -18.11 10.31
CA ASN A 283 0.62 -18.54 11.67
C ASN A 283 0.28 -17.41 12.64
N TYR A 284 0.52 -16.15 12.29
CA TYR A 284 0.22 -15.00 13.14
C TYR A 284 -0.82 -14.10 12.48
N ALA A 285 -1.77 -13.63 13.27
CA ALA A 285 -2.63 -12.54 12.87
C ALA A 285 -1.80 -11.26 12.65
N ARG A 286 -2.12 -10.49 11.61
CA ARG A 286 -1.37 -9.29 11.25
C ARG A 286 -2.29 -8.20 10.73
N TRP A 287 -2.26 -7.06 11.40
CA TRP A 287 -2.69 -5.77 10.88
C TRP A 287 -1.43 -4.95 10.53
N TYR A 288 -1.36 -4.40 9.31
CA TYR A 288 -0.15 -3.75 8.76
C TYR A 288 1.10 -4.63 8.60
N PRO A 289 0.99 -5.85 8.04
CA PRO A 289 2.19 -6.58 7.63
C PRO A 289 2.76 -6.04 6.31
N THR A 290 4.08 -6.02 6.16
CA THR A 290 4.67 -6.00 4.81
C THR A 290 4.75 -7.43 4.28
N LEU A 291 4.34 -7.62 3.04
CA LEU A 291 4.67 -8.81 2.26
C LEU A 291 5.76 -8.46 1.25
N THR A 292 6.91 -9.13 1.34
CA THR A 292 8.03 -8.92 0.42
C THR A 292 8.29 -10.19 -0.37
N SER A 293 8.21 -10.11 -1.69
CA SER A 293 8.58 -11.23 -2.57
C SER A 293 10.09 -11.47 -2.52
N MET A 294 10.47 -12.74 -2.41
CA MET A 294 11.85 -13.21 -2.38
C MET A 294 12.31 -13.67 -3.78
N HIS A 295 13.62 -13.80 -3.96
CA HIS A 295 14.22 -14.23 -5.24
C HIS A 295 13.71 -15.57 -5.76
N ASP A 296 13.27 -16.47 -4.88
CA ASP A 296 12.81 -17.81 -5.20
C ASP A 296 11.28 -17.92 -5.41
N GLY A 297 10.57 -16.79 -5.42
CA GLY A 297 9.13 -16.72 -5.62
C GLY A 297 8.29 -16.89 -4.35
N HIS A 298 8.91 -17.23 -3.22
CA HIS A 298 8.23 -17.19 -1.92
C HIS A 298 7.97 -15.74 -1.48
N VAL A 299 7.07 -15.56 -0.51
CA VAL A 299 6.76 -14.26 0.06
C VAL A 299 6.94 -14.28 1.57
N ILE A 300 7.79 -13.40 2.12
CA ILE A 300 7.96 -13.26 3.56
C ILE A 300 6.99 -12.21 4.12
N ALA A 301 6.29 -12.56 5.20
CA ALA A 301 5.44 -11.65 5.97
C ALA A 301 6.20 -11.09 7.18
N LEU A 302 6.23 -9.76 7.28
CA LEU A 302 6.99 -9.02 8.27
C LEU A 302 6.08 -8.17 9.16
N SER A 303 6.36 -8.17 10.46
CA SER A 303 5.68 -7.32 11.45
C SER A 303 4.15 -7.46 11.46
N GLY A 304 3.45 -6.44 11.95
CA GLY A 304 2.01 -6.37 12.11
C GLY A 304 1.56 -6.48 13.56
N LEU A 305 0.34 -6.02 13.82
CA LEU A 305 -0.32 -6.24 15.11
C LEU A 305 -1.07 -7.57 15.11
N ASP A 306 -0.96 -8.31 16.21
CA ASP A 306 -1.67 -9.58 16.41
C ASP A 306 -3.17 -9.39 16.67
N ALA A 307 -3.90 -10.49 16.86
CA ALA A 307 -5.33 -10.49 17.14
C ALA A 307 -5.71 -9.80 18.46
N ALA A 308 -4.74 -9.50 19.33
CA ALA A 308 -4.94 -8.71 20.54
C ALA A 308 -4.45 -7.26 20.42
N GLY A 309 -3.92 -6.86 19.27
CA GLY A 309 -3.41 -5.53 18.98
C GLY A 309 -1.97 -5.29 19.48
N ASN A 310 -1.23 -6.33 19.85
CA ASN A 310 0.18 -6.19 20.17
C ASN A 310 1.03 -6.25 18.91
N ILE A 311 2.07 -5.43 18.84
CA ILE A 311 3.09 -5.56 17.82
C ILE A 311 3.80 -6.91 17.95
N LEU A 312 3.94 -7.64 16.84
CA LEU A 312 4.76 -8.84 16.80
C LEU A 312 6.23 -8.47 17.07
N ASP A 313 6.88 -9.21 17.96
CA ASP A 313 8.25 -8.95 18.41
C ASP A 313 9.31 -9.66 17.54
N GLY A 314 8.98 -9.84 16.26
CA GLY A 314 9.87 -10.33 15.21
C GLY A 314 9.54 -11.70 14.63
N GLN A 315 8.37 -12.26 14.92
CA GLN A 315 7.89 -13.48 14.27
C GLN A 315 7.66 -13.23 12.77
N ASN A 316 8.46 -13.88 11.95
CA ASN A 316 8.36 -13.83 10.50
C ASN A 316 7.96 -15.21 9.97
N GLU A 317 7.24 -15.23 8.86
CA GLU A 317 6.76 -16.45 8.22
C GLU A 317 6.75 -16.29 6.71
N VAL A 318 6.89 -17.40 6.00
CA VAL A 318 7.04 -17.44 4.55
C VAL A 318 5.89 -18.20 3.94
N TYR A 319 5.28 -17.60 2.92
CA TYR A 319 4.28 -18.21 2.07
C TYR A 319 4.92 -18.87 0.87
N ASP A 320 4.57 -20.13 0.65
CA ASP A 320 4.92 -20.91 -0.53
C ASP A 320 3.71 -20.92 -1.50
N PRO A 321 3.83 -20.28 -2.69
CA PRO A 321 2.73 -20.22 -3.65
C PRO A 321 2.39 -21.55 -4.32
N ASP A 322 3.32 -22.51 -4.36
CA ASP A 322 3.08 -23.83 -4.96
C ASP A 322 2.23 -24.71 -4.03
N THR A 323 2.53 -24.67 -2.73
CA THR A 323 1.78 -25.44 -1.72
C THR A 323 0.62 -24.66 -1.10
N LYS A 324 0.61 -23.32 -1.27
CA LYS A 324 -0.31 -22.35 -0.66
C LYS A 324 -0.27 -22.35 0.87
N LYS A 325 0.91 -22.57 1.45
CA LYS A 325 1.11 -22.75 2.89
C LYS A 325 2.04 -21.71 3.49
N TRP A 326 1.78 -21.41 4.74
CA TRP A 326 2.65 -20.57 5.58
C TRP A 326 3.56 -21.42 6.45
N THR A 327 4.85 -21.09 6.44
CA THR A 327 5.87 -21.71 7.31
C THR A 327 6.50 -20.64 8.19
N GLU A 328 6.39 -20.80 9.51
CA GLU A 328 7.10 -19.94 10.45
C GLU A 328 8.62 -20.08 10.30
N ARG A 329 9.33 -18.95 10.30
CA ARG A 329 10.80 -18.87 10.23
C ARG A 329 11.37 -18.38 11.56
N GLU A 330 11.41 -19.27 12.55
CA GLU A 330 12.00 -18.98 13.87
C GLU A 330 13.47 -18.56 13.80
N ASP A 331 14.20 -19.07 12.79
CA ASP A 331 15.58 -18.71 12.48
C ASP A 331 15.72 -17.26 12.00
N LEU A 332 14.66 -16.70 11.40
CA LEU A 332 14.57 -15.33 10.91
C LEU A 332 13.85 -14.40 11.89
N ARG A 333 13.85 -14.69 13.19
CA ARG A 333 13.21 -13.81 14.17
C ARG A 333 13.90 -12.45 14.19
N ARG A 334 13.21 -11.40 13.72
CA ARG A 334 13.71 -10.03 13.64
C ARG A 334 12.58 -9.02 13.74
N PHE A 335 12.69 -8.13 14.71
CA PHE A 335 11.70 -7.09 14.94
C PHE A 335 11.77 -5.99 13.87
N PHE A 336 10.61 -5.59 13.38
CA PHE A 336 10.38 -4.41 12.57
C PHE A 336 9.10 -3.70 13.05
N PRO A 337 9.01 -2.36 12.92
CA PRO A 337 7.72 -1.65 12.99
C PRO A 337 6.78 -2.11 11.87
N THR A 338 5.51 -1.71 11.93
CA THR A 338 4.48 -2.04 10.92
C THR A 338 4.79 -1.48 9.53
N TYR A 339 4.35 -2.18 8.48
CA TYR A 339 4.71 -1.92 7.08
C TYR A 339 6.17 -1.47 6.88
N PRO A 340 7.16 -2.27 7.30
CA PRO A 340 8.56 -1.89 7.06
C PRO A 340 8.84 -1.94 5.55
N ALA A 341 9.50 -0.91 5.03
CA ALA A 341 9.91 -0.85 3.62
C ALA A 341 11.14 -1.75 3.40
N VAL A 342 10.91 -3.02 3.03
CA VAL A 342 11.93 -4.06 2.87
C VAL A 342 11.92 -4.63 1.45
N PHE A 343 13.07 -4.59 0.79
CA PHE A 343 13.21 -4.88 -0.64
C PHE A 343 14.20 -6.04 -0.88
N GLN A 344 13.89 -6.91 -1.81
CA GLN A 344 14.83 -7.92 -2.32
C GLN A 344 15.94 -7.24 -3.13
N THR A 345 17.20 -7.37 -2.70
CA THR A 345 18.39 -6.86 -3.42
C THR A 345 18.72 -7.74 -4.62
N ALA A 346 19.76 -7.41 -5.39
CA ALA A 346 20.30 -8.28 -6.42
C ALA A 346 21.02 -9.53 -5.87
N GLU A 347 21.26 -9.62 -4.57
CA GLU A 347 21.84 -10.80 -3.93
C GLU A 347 20.73 -11.73 -3.43
N GLU A 348 20.81 -13.01 -3.82
CA GLU A 348 19.91 -14.05 -3.30
C GLU A 348 20.01 -14.10 -1.76
N ASP A 349 18.87 -14.31 -1.11
CA ASP A 349 18.75 -14.36 0.36
C ASP A 349 19.18 -13.09 1.12
N VAL A 350 19.41 -11.96 0.44
CA VAL A 350 19.67 -10.67 1.10
C VAL A 350 18.53 -9.69 0.82
N LEU A 351 17.92 -9.19 1.90
CA LEU A 351 16.93 -8.12 1.83
C LEU A 351 17.54 -6.81 2.34
N PHE A 352 17.05 -5.67 1.86
CA PHE A 352 17.41 -4.35 2.36
C PHE A 352 16.21 -3.68 3.03
N SER A 353 16.34 -3.35 4.32
CA SER A 353 15.39 -2.51 5.04
C SER A 353 15.77 -1.05 4.84
N ALA A 354 14.89 -0.26 4.20
CA ALA A 354 15.16 1.14 3.89
C ALA A 354 14.89 2.10 5.07
N GLY A 355 14.18 1.64 6.11
CA GLY A 355 13.86 2.41 7.32
C GLY A 355 12.42 2.92 7.43
N PRO A 356 11.77 3.48 6.38
CA PRO A 356 10.38 3.92 6.49
C PRO A 356 9.42 2.82 6.93
N SER A 357 8.40 3.24 7.68
CA SER A 357 7.38 2.37 8.25
C SER A 357 6.13 3.16 8.63
N THR A 358 5.06 2.48 9.03
CA THR A 358 3.88 3.11 9.66
C THR A 358 3.97 3.24 11.17
N GLY A 359 5.12 2.89 11.76
CA GLY A 359 5.38 3.01 13.19
C GLY A 359 5.00 1.78 14.00
N TRP A 360 4.54 2.00 15.23
CA TRP A 360 4.35 0.99 16.28
C TRP A 360 5.66 0.40 16.83
N GLY A 361 5.51 -0.26 17.97
CA GLY A 361 6.61 -0.87 18.71
C GLY A 361 7.64 0.13 19.26
N PRO A 362 8.78 -0.38 19.77
CA PRO A 362 9.79 0.46 20.43
C PRO A 362 10.41 1.49 19.48
N HIS A 363 10.73 2.67 20.03
CA HIS A 363 11.41 3.74 19.29
C HIS A 363 12.89 3.46 18.97
N ASP A 364 13.48 2.44 19.59
CA ASP A 364 14.92 2.15 19.57
C ASP A 364 15.26 0.77 18.97
N GLN A 365 14.30 0.10 18.31
CA GLN A 365 14.48 -1.23 17.72
C GLN A 365 13.91 -1.29 16.30
N GLY A 366 14.62 -1.95 15.38
CA GLY A 366 14.13 -2.26 14.03
C GLY A 366 13.88 -1.06 13.12
N ARG A 367 14.49 0.11 13.40
CA ARG A 367 14.27 1.36 12.65
C ARG A 367 15.46 1.79 11.80
N ASP A 368 16.65 1.30 12.10
CA ASP A 368 17.84 1.57 11.31
C ASP A 368 17.74 0.89 9.93
N PRO A 369 18.13 1.57 8.84
CA PRO A 369 18.25 0.91 7.56
C PRO A 369 19.44 -0.06 7.56
N GLY A 370 19.38 -1.11 6.75
CA GLY A 370 20.44 -2.10 6.69
C GLY A 370 20.14 -3.32 5.85
N PHE A 371 21.19 -4.08 5.57
CA PHE A 371 21.11 -5.37 4.89
C PHE A 371 20.72 -6.45 5.89
N TRP A 372 19.81 -7.32 5.50
CA TRP A 372 19.36 -8.48 6.26
C TRP A 372 19.67 -9.75 5.49
N ASP A 373 20.63 -10.53 5.98
CA ASP A 373 20.98 -11.83 5.43
C ASP A 373 20.03 -12.90 6.00
N LEU A 374 19.28 -13.56 5.12
CA LEU A 374 18.29 -14.58 5.49
C LEU A 374 18.90 -15.97 5.74
N THR A 375 20.21 -16.15 5.52
CA THR A 375 20.90 -17.43 5.77
C THR A 375 21.34 -17.57 7.21
N ASP A 376 21.67 -16.47 7.88
CA ASP A 376 22.13 -16.46 9.27
C ASP A 376 21.46 -15.39 10.16
N ASN A 377 20.50 -14.64 9.60
CA ASN A 377 19.74 -13.58 10.27
C ASN A 377 20.62 -12.41 10.76
N THR A 378 21.81 -12.21 10.19
CA THR A 378 22.64 -11.03 10.46
C THR A 378 21.99 -9.77 9.89
N PHE A 379 22.25 -8.62 10.52
CA PHE A 379 21.75 -7.33 10.04
C PHE A 379 22.83 -6.27 10.13
N ASP A 380 23.27 -5.82 8.96
CA ASP A 380 24.33 -4.85 8.80
C ASP A 380 23.72 -3.46 8.59
N ILE A 381 23.79 -2.65 9.64
CA ILE A 381 23.26 -1.29 9.65
C ILE A 381 24.04 -0.42 8.67
N VAL A 382 23.31 0.35 7.88
CA VAL A 382 23.83 1.31 6.91
C VAL A 382 23.75 2.73 7.48
N PRO A 383 24.84 3.52 7.45
CA PRO A 383 24.85 4.88 7.95
C PRO A 383 24.42 5.92 6.89
N GLY A 384 24.45 7.20 7.27
CA GLY A 384 24.39 8.33 6.33
C GLY A 384 23.01 8.98 6.18
N LEU A 385 21.94 8.28 6.57
CA LEU A 385 20.57 8.78 6.38
C LEU A 385 20.32 10.05 7.19
N ARG A 386 19.86 11.11 6.52
CA ARG A 386 19.42 12.35 7.19
C ARG A 386 18.12 12.10 7.95
N ASP A 387 17.95 12.79 9.07
CA ASP A 387 16.75 12.74 9.90
C ASP A 387 16.25 11.31 10.24
N PRO A 388 17.10 10.42 10.78
CA PRO A 388 16.75 9.01 11.02
C PRO A 388 15.60 8.82 12.03
N ASP A 389 15.30 9.83 12.85
CA ASP A 389 14.16 9.82 13.77
C ASP A 389 12.82 10.19 13.08
N LEU A 390 12.86 10.60 11.80
CA LEU A 390 11.72 11.06 11.01
C LEU A 390 11.37 10.07 9.87
N LEU A 391 11.38 8.77 10.17
CA LEU A 391 11.12 7.68 9.20
C LEU A 391 9.66 7.27 9.10
N GLU A 392 8.86 7.47 10.15
CA GLU A 392 7.46 7.05 10.10
C GLU A 392 6.73 7.86 9.02
N THR A 393 5.90 7.19 8.24
CA THR A 393 5.12 7.80 7.15
C THR A 393 5.97 8.43 6.04
N GLY A 394 7.26 8.10 5.98
CA GLY A 394 8.10 8.30 4.78
C GLY A 394 7.87 7.18 3.77
N SER A 395 8.40 7.33 2.56
CA SER A 395 8.31 6.30 1.53
C SER A 395 9.70 5.95 1.00
N ALA A 396 9.84 4.76 0.44
CA ALA A 396 11.05 4.31 -0.21
C ALA A 396 10.70 3.56 -1.51
N SER A 397 11.59 3.65 -2.50
CA SER A 397 11.45 2.93 -3.77
C SER A 397 12.80 2.82 -4.47
N TRP A 398 12.91 1.88 -5.42
CA TRP A 398 14.02 1.84 -6.35
C TRP A 398 14.05 3.11 -7.21
N LEU A 399 15.23 3.73 -7.30
CA LEU A 399 15.47 4.92 -8.11
C LEU A 399 16.07 4.50 -9.45
N GLY A 400 15.27 4.54 -10.51
CA GLY A 400 15.66 4.05 -11.82
C GLY A 400 15.61 2.51 -11.94
N PRO A 401 16.37 1.93 -12.89
CA PRO A 401 16.45 0.49 -13.05
C PRO A 401 17.05 -0.20 -11.82
N VAL A 402 16.45 -1.31 -11.39
CA VAL A 402 16.99 -2.11 -10.28
C VAL A 402 18.37 -2.71 -10.59
N ASN A 403 18.78 -2.73 -11.86
CA ASN A 403 20.13 -3.07 -12.28
C ASN A 403 21.21 -2.20 -11.60
N ASP A 404 20.86 -0.98 -11.23
CA ASP A 404 21.79 -0.03 -10.61
C ASP A 404 21.81 -0.14 -9.08
N GLN A 405 20.92 -0.96 -8.50
CA GLN A 405 20.79 -1.17 -7.05
C GLN A 405 20.73 0.14 -6.23
N ARG A 406 20.14 1.20 -6.82
CA ARG A 406 19.94 2.49 -6.16
C ARG A 406 18.55 2.60 -5.55
N LEU A 407 18.48 2.94 -4.27
CA LEU A 407 17.23 3.07 -3.53
C LEU A 407 17.12 4.47 -2.93
N VAL A 408 15.95 5.09 -3.03
CA VAL A 408 15.68 6.42 -2.48
C VAL A 408 14.73 6.33 -1.30
N VAL A 409 14.95 7.20 -0.31
CA VAL A 409 14.03 7.43 0.79
C VAL A 409 13.58 8.88 0.81
N VAL A 410 12.26 9.07 0.81
CA VAL A 410 11.61 10.36 0.62
C VAL A 410 10.72 10.69 1.80
N GLY A 411 10.90 11.90 2.33
CA GLY A 411 10.03 12.48 3.36
C GLY A 411 10.00 11.69 4.66
N GLY A 412 8.85 11.76 5.35
CA GLY A 412 8.59 11.11 6.63
C GLY A 412 8.41 12.09 7.77
N GLY A 413 8.14 11.58 8.96
CA GLY A 413 8.00 12.39 10.16
C GLY A 413 8.21 11.61 11.43
N GLY A 414 8.16 12.34 12.55
CA GLY A 414 8.47 11.79 13.86
C GLY A 414 7.45 10.74 14.32
N ILE A 415 7.82 10.00 15.35
CA ILE A 415 7.03 8.88 15.86
C ILE A 415 5.60 9.29 16.24
N GLY A 416 4.63 8.48 15.82
CA GLY A 416 3.21 8.64 16.09
C GLY A 416 2.66 9.97 15.57
N HIS A 417 2.06 10.75 16.47
CA HIS A 417 1.36 11.99 16.12
C HIS A 417 2.27 13.25 16.17
N SER A 418 3.58 13.07 16.00
CA SER A 418 4.55 14.18 16.04
C SER A 418 4.26 15.24 14.96
N GLU A 419 4.46 16.52 15.31
CA GLU A 419 4.39 17.66 14.39
C GLU A 419 5.60 17.75 13.45
N GLU A 420 6.64 16.97 13.73
CA GLU A 420 7.86 16.99 12.93
C GLU A 420 7.70 16.15 11.66
N ALA A 421 8.18 16.71 10.55
CA ALA A 421 8.26 16.08 9.25
C ALA A 421 9.60 16.49 8.59
N THR A 422 10.07 15.68 7.64
CA THR A 422 11.24 15.96 6.82
C THR A 422 10.87 16.01 5.33
N GLY A 423 11.58 16.80 4.54
CA GLY A 423 11.49 16.89 3.09
C GLY A 423 12.66 16.17 2.42
N ARG A 424 13.42 15.36 3.17
CA ARG A 424 14.62 14.70 2.66
C ARG A 424 14.32 13.85 1.42
N ILE A 425 15.27 13.84 0.50
CA ILE A 425 15.40 12.84 -0.56
C ILE A 425 16.83 12.33 -0.47
N ASP A 426 17.00 11.16 0.14
CA ASP A 426 18.29 10.51 0.32
C ASP A 426 18.36 9.25 -0.53
N VAL A 427 19.51 9.00 -1.14
CA VAL A 427 19.75 7.85 -2.00
C VAL A 427 20.87 7.01 -1.43
N ILE A 428 20.80 5.70 -1.67
CA ILE A 428 21.89 4.77 -1.43
C ILE A 428 22.15 3.97 -2.70
N ASP A 429 23.43 3.71 -2.96
CA ASP A 429 23.90 2.68 -3.89
C ASP A 429 24.26 1.44 -3.08
N LEU A 430 23.47 0.37 -3.23
CA LEU A 430 23.65 -0.85 -2.46
C LEU A 430 24.84 -1.70 -2.97
N ASP A 431 25.32 -1.48 -4.20
CA ASP A 431 26.46 -2.19 -4.79
C ASP A 431 27.81 -1.55 -4.40
N SER A 432 27.79 -0.42 -3.69
CA SER A 432 29.00 0.22 -3.16
C SER A 432 29.77 -0.69 -2.22
N GLU A 433 31.11 -0.66 -2.25
CA GLU A 433 31.95 -1.40 -1.29
C GLU A 433 31.72 -0.97 0.17
N ALA A 434 31.18 0.24 0.37
CA ALA A 434 30.77 0.78 1.66
C ALA A 434 29.46 1.57 1.48
N PRO A 435 28.30 0.89 1.45
CA PRO A 435 27.02 1.54 1.23
C PRO A 435 26.73 2.53 2.36
N GLU A 436 26.43 3.78 1.98
CA GLU A 436 25.97 4.84 2.87
C GLU A 436 24.93 5.70 2.13
N PHE A 437 23.96 6.21 2.88
CA PHE A 437 23.01 7.17 2.31
C PHE A 437 23.67 8.52 2.08
N GLU A 438 23.32 9.14 0.96
CA GLU A 438 23.73 10.48 0.59
C GLU A 438 22.50 11.34 0.24
N ALA A 439 22.60 12.64 0.47
CA ALA A 439 21.57 13.59 0.05
C ALA A 439 21.53 13.68 -1.48
N LEU A 440 20.39 13.35 -2.09
CA LEU A 440 20.17 13.51 -3.53
C LEU A 440 19.51 14.85 -3.85
N ALA A 441 18.44 15.17 -3.13
CA ALA A 441 17.66 16.39 -3.28
C ALA A 441 16.91 16.72 -1.97
N ASP A 442 16.05 17.74 -1.99
CA ASP A 442 15.12 18.06 -0.92
C ASP A 442 13.78 18.50 -1.51
N LEU A 443 12.69 17.96 -0.97
CA LEU A 443 11.35 18.50 -1.17
C LEU A 443 11.27 19.90 -0.53
N PRO A 444 10.68 20.88 -1.22
CA PRO A 444 10.48 22.23 -0.66
C PRO A 444 9.63 22.28 0.61
N ASP A 445 8.68 21.35 0.75
CA ASP A 445 7.83 21.19 1.94
C ASP A 445 8.30 19.97 2.74
N GLN A 446 8.30 20.08 4.07
CA GLN A 446 8.48 18.91 4.95
C GLN A 446 7.26 18.00 4.76
N THR A 447 7.45 16.73 4.43
CA THR A 447 6.39 15.92 3.81
C THR A 447 6.25 14.55 4.48
N ARG A 448 5.15 14.33 5.19
CA ARG A 448 4.63 12.98 5.49
C ARG A 448 3.78 12.48 4.33
N TYR A 449 3.70 11.17 4.20
CA TYR A 449 2.86 10.48 3.23
C TYR A 449 3.16 10.79 1.73
N PRO A 450 4.43 10.97 1.29
CA PRO A 450 4.69 11.18 -0.12
C PRO A 450 4.32 9.93 -0.92
N ASN A 451 3.67 10.10 -2.07
CA ASN A 451 3.45 9.02 -3.03
C ASN A 451 4.61 8.98 -4.04
N LEU A 452 5.19 7.81 -4.27
CA LEU A 452 6.33 7.60 -5.18
C LEU A 452 5.94 6.63 -6.30
N VAL A 453 6.17 7.04 -7.56
CA VAL A 453 5.92 6.20 -8.73
C VAL A 453 7.12 6.24 -9.67
N THR A 454 7.77 5.09 -9.88
CA THR A 454 8.86 4.96 -10.86
C THR A 454 8.29 4.85 -12.28
N LEU A 455 8.77 5.70 -13.19
CA LEU A 455 8.30 5.78 -14.58
C LEU A 455 9.24 5.04 -15.55
N PRO A 456 8.81 4.73 -16.78
CA PRO A 456 9.61 3.93 -17.72
C PRO A 456 10.92 4.59 -18.15
N THR A 457 11.02 5.92 -18.03
CA THR A 457 12.27 6.66 -18.25
C THR A 457 13.32 6.33 -17.19
N GLY A 458 12.90 5.90 -15.99
CA GLY A 458 13.72 5.74 -14.78
C GLY A 458 13.46 6.83 -13.76
N ASP A 459 12.88 7.96 -14.18
CA ASP A 459 12.58 9.07 -13.29
C ASP A 459 11.43 8.73 -12.34
N MET A 460 11.40 9.44 -11.21
CA MET A 460 10.42 9.21 -10.16
C MET A 460 9.44 10.38 -10.07
N PHE A 461 8.16 10.07 -10.21
CA PHE A 461 7.10 11.00 -9.90
C PHE A 461 6.80 10.99 -8.39
N ILE A 462 6.82 12.17 -7.78
CA ILE A 462 6.56 12.37 -6.36
C ILE A 462 5.37 13.31 -6.23
N THR A 463 4.35 12.94 -5.45
CA THR A 463 3.17 13.81 -5.28
C THR A 463 2.57 13.74 -3.90
N ASN A 464 1.84 14.81 -3.55
CA ASN A 464 0.98 14.87 -2.37
C ASN A 464 1.79 14.76 -1.07
N GLY A 465 1.12 14.30 -0.01
CA GLY A 465 1.60 14.31 1.36
C GLY A 465 1.04 15.47 2.17
N SER A 466 1.46 15.56 3.42
CA SER A 466 1.09 16.65 4.32
C SER A 466 2.27 17.08 5.19
N ARG A 467 2.28 18.37 5.56
CA ARG A 467 3.30 18.90 6.49
C ARG A 467 3.17 18.37 7.90
N ASP A 468 2.02 17.77 8.22
CA ASP A 468 1.71 17.31 9.57
C ASP A 468 0.90 16.01 9.55
N TYR A 469 0.83 15.33 10.70
CA TYR A 469 0.14 14.05 10.89
C TYR A 469 -1.31 14.10 10.40
N ARG A 470 -1.67 13.18 9.48
CA ARG A 470 -3.00 13.04 8.87
C ARG A 470 -3.64 14.37 8.42
N GLY A 471 -2.86 15.25 7.80
CA GLY A 471 -3.35 16.52 7.24
C GLY A 471 -3.83 17.53 8.27
N ARG A 472 -3.54 17.35 9.58
CA ARG A 472 -4.02 18.27 10.64
C ARG A 472 -3.57 19.70 10.35
N GLY A 473 -4.42 20.68 10.69
CA GLY A 473 -4.15 22.08 10.36
C GLY A 473 -4.26 22.40 8.87
N ALA A 474 -5.09 21.66 8.12
CA ALA A 474 -5.22 21.78 6.66
C ALA A 474 -3.85 21.75 5.96
N SER A 475 -3.02 20.78 6.32
CA SER A 475 -1.59 20.74 5.99
C SER A 475 -1.24 19.95 4.74
N ASP A 476 -2.23 19.52 3.95
CA ASP A 476 -2.01 18.85 2.67
C ASP A 476 -1.13 19.68 1.73
N ILE A 477 -0.30 18.97 0.96
CA ILE A 477 0.65 19.54 0.00
C ILE A 477 0.11 19.31 -1.41
N PHE A 478 -0.37 20.37 -2.04
CA PHE A 478 -0.90 20.37 -3.41
C PHE A 478 0.21 20.54 -4.44
N LYS A 479 1.21 19.64 -4.41
CA LYS A 479 2.36 19.69 -5.32
C LYS A 479 2.70 18.31 -5.87
N SER A 480 3.34 18.32 -7.03
CA SER A 480 3.98 17.14 -7.59
C SER A 480 5.30 17.51 -8.25
N TYR A 481 6.18 16.54 -8.36
CA TYR A 481 7.55 16.70 -8.82
C TYR A 481 7.97 15.52 -9.70
N MET A 482 8.86 15.80 -10.65
CA MET A 482 9.66 14.78 -11.32
C MET A 482 11.07 14.84 -10.77
N LEU A 483 11.55 13.73 -10.21
CA LEU A 483 12.93 13.55 -9.77
C LEU A 483 13.69 12.78 -10.87
N ASP A 484 14.63 13.47 -11.50
CA ASP A 484 15.57 12.87 -12.45
C ASP A 484 16.49 11.89 -11.71
N HIS A 485 16.44 10.62 -12.09
CA HIS A 485 17.08 9.55 -11.34
C HIS A 485 18.61 9.58 -11.43
N GLU A 486 19.17 10.13 -12.49
CA GLU A 486 20.62 10.22 -12.70
C GLU A 486 21.23 11.42 -11.98
N THR A 487 20.60 12.58 -12.12
CA THR A 487 21.15 13.87 -11.71
C THR A 487 20.63 14.36 -10.36
N GLY A 488 19.51 13.82 -9.88
CA GLY A 488 18.79 14.30 -8.70
C GLY A 488 18.08 15.64 -8.92
N ALA A 489 17.95 16.10 -10.16
CA ALA A 489 17.22 17.33 -10.47
C ALA A 489 15.72 17.13 -10.16
N LEU A 490 15.17 18.04 -9.36
CA LEU A 490 13.76 18.04 -9.00
C LEU A 490 13.03 19.14 -9.79
N ALA A 491 12.12 18.74 -10.68
CA ALA A 491 11.30 19.64 -11.48
C ALA A 491 9.86 19.68 -10.94
N ASP A 492 9.27 20.87 -10.84
CA ASP A 492 7.85 21.02 -10.53
C ASP A 492 7.00 20.40 -11.66
N MET A 493 5.93 19.71 -11.29
CA MET A 493 4.89 19.20 -12.19
C MET A 493 3.56 19.90 -11.91
N ALA A 494 2.49 19.56 -12.64
CA ALA A 494 1.18 20.18 -12.42
C ALA A 494 0.69 19.96 -10.98
N GLU A 495 0.02 20.94 -10.40
CA GLU A 495 -0.49 20.83 -9.02
C GLU A 495 -1.73 19.92 -9.01
N PRO A 496 -1.82 18.90 -8.13
CA PRO A 496 -3.03 18.10 -7.97
C PRO A 496 -4.19 18.93 -7.44
N GLU A 497 -5.42 18.54 -7.78
CA GLU A 497 -6.64 19.21 -7.30
C GLU A 497 -7.08 18.68 -5.93
N VAL A 498 -6.73 17.44 -5.60
CA VAL A 498 -7.05 16.80 -4.32
C VAL A 498 -5.81 16.70 -3.45
N GLY A 499 -5.91 17.19 -2.22
CA GLY A 499 -4.88 17.01 -1.20
C GLY A 499 -4.95 15.59 -0.64
N ARG A 500 -3.81 14.89 -0.65
CA ARG A 500 -3.75 13.50 -0.19
C ARG A 500 -2.70 13.31 0.89
N ASN A 501 -3.11 12.75 2.03
CA ASN A 501 -2.22 12.43 3.14
C ASN A 501 -2.24 10.92 3.45
N TYR A 502 -2.52 10.53 4.69
CA TYR A 502 -2.64 9.15 5.12
C TYR A 502 -3.65 8.38 4.28
N HIS A 503 -3.45 7.07 4.09
CA HIS A 503 -4.29 6.20 3.25
C HIS A 503 -4.42 6.62 1.78
N SER A 504 -3.42 7.32 1.25
CA SER A 504 -3.32 7.60 -0.19
C SER A 504 -2.42 6.59 -0.91
N THR A 505 -2.64 6.48 -2.22
CA THR A 505 -1.90 5.60 -3.12
C THR A 505 -1.69 6.28 -4.46
N ALA A 506 -0.59 5.95 -5.13
CA ALA A 506 -0.34 6.30 -6.53
C ALA A 506 0.31 5.12 -7.26
N ILE A 507 -0.16 4.82 -8.47
CA ILE A 507 0.40 3.75 -9.33
C ILE A 507 0.49 4.21 -10.78
N MET A 508 1.48 3.72 -11.51
CA MET A 508 1.54 3.88 -12.96
C MET A 508 0.54 2.93 -13.63
N LEU A 509 -0.15 3.40 -14.66
CA LEU A 509 -1.07 2.62 -15.50
C LEU A 509 -0.36 2.12 -16.77
N PRO A 510 -0.87 1.06 -17.44
CA PRO A 510 -0.29 0.53 -18.68
C PRO A 510 -0.14 1.54 -19.81
N ASN A 511 -0.95 2.61 -19.81
CA ASN A 511 -0.89 3.67 -20.82
C ASN A 511 0.12 4.80 -20.48
N GLY A 512 0.90 4.66 -19.40
CA GLY A 512 1.89 5.65 -18.95
C GLY A 512 1.32 6.82 -18.15
N GLN A 513 0.02 6.83 -17.86
CA GLN A 513 -0.57 7.77 -16.90
C GLN A 513 -0.41 7.25 -15.46
N ILE A 514 -0.71 8.09 -14.48
CA ILE A 514 -0.61 7.75 -13.06
C ILE A 514 -1.98 7.90 -12.41
N LEU A 515 -2.48 6.84 -11.78
CA LEU A 515 -3.71 6.87 -10.98
C LEU A 515 -3.36 7.19 -9.54
N VAL A 516 -4.06 8.17 -8.95
CA VAL A 516 -3.88 8.57 -7.55
C VAL A 516 -5.22 8.54 -6.83
N ALA A 517 -5.27 7.83 -5.69
CA ALA A 517 -6.48 7.56 -4.94
C ALA A 517 -6.29 7.70 -3.43
N GLY A 518 -7.40 7.79 -2.70
CA GLY A 518 -7.41 7.84 -1.24
C GLY A 518 -6.97 9.17 -0.63
N SER A 519 -7.29 9.33 0.65
CA SER A 519 -6.82 10.35 1.60
C SER A 519 -7.72 10.25 2.81
N ASP A 520 -7.17 10.09 4.00
CA ASP A 520 -7.93 9.96 5.25
C ASP A 520 -7.49 11.03 6.28
N PRO A 521 -7.84 12.31 6.05
CA PRO A 521 -7.49 13.39 6.95
C PRO A 521 -8.17 13.19 8.31
N LEU A 522 -7.46 13.51 9.39
CA LEU A 522 -8.02 13.41 10.74
C LEU A 522 -9.11 14.48 10.98
N TYR A 523 -8.95 15.65 10.38
CA TYR A 523 -9.86 16.79 10.53
C TYR A 523 -10.26 17.39 9.18
N ALA A 524 -11.45 17.97 9.12
CA ALA A 524 -11.98 18.62 7.91
C ALA A 524 -11.68 20.13 7.84
N ASP A 525 -11.10 20.71 8.89
CA ASP A 525 -10.85 22.16 9.03
C ASP A 525 -9.47 22.46 9.62
N GLU A 526 -8.94 23.65 9.32
CA GLU A 526 -7.62 24.13 9.77
C GLU A 526 -7.55 24.23 11.30
N GLU A 527 -8.67 24.54 11.96
CA GLU A 527 -8.76 24.63 13.42
C GLU A 527 -8.85 23.27 14.13
N ASN A 528 -8.89 22.16 13.39
CA ASN A 528 -8.99 20.78 13.91
C ASN A 528 -10.22 20.56 14.81
N THR A 529 -11.39 21.04 14.40
CA THR A 529 -12.63 20.98 15.22
C THR A 529 -13.68 20.03 14.65
N GLN A 530 -13.58 19.67 13.37
CA GLN A 530 -14.51 18.79 12.68
C GLN A 530 -13.79 17.50 12.25
N PRO A 531 -14.36 16.32 12.52
CA PRO A 531 -13.81 15.06 12.03
C PRO A 531 -13.65 15.09 10.51
N GLY A 532 -12.52 14.59 10.03
CA GLY A 532 -12.28 14.43 8.60
C GLY A 532 -13.24 13.44 7.95
N LYS A 533 -13.19 13.41 6.63
CA LYS A 533 -13.90 12.44 5.81
C LYS A 533 -12.92 11.88 4.80
N PHE A 534 -12.98 10.58 4.58
CA PHE A 534 -12.20 9.93 3.54
C PHE A 534 -12.50 10.55 2.17
N ASP A 535 -11.47 10.84 1.39
CA ASP A 535 -11.61 11.34 0.03
C ASP A 535 -11.68 10.19 -0.97
N GLN A 536 -12.87 10.01 -1.53
CA GLN A 536 -13.17 8.94 -2.51
C GLN A 536 -12.91 9.37 -3.96
N ARG A 537 -12.38 10.57 -4.20
CA ARG A 537 -12.04 11.02 -5.56
C ARG A 537 -10.73 10.38 -6.00
N ILE A 538 -10.71 9.98 -7.28
CA ILE A 538 -9.54 9.46 -7.95
C ILE A 538 -9.12 10.49 -9.00
N GLU A 539 -7.82 10.73 -9.10
CA GLU A 539 -7.24 11.58 -10.13
C GLU A 539 -6.35 10.75 -11.04
N ILE A 540 -6.29 11.15 -12.31
CA ILE A 540 -5.31 10.66 -13.27
C ILE A 540 -4.36 11.82 -13.58
N PHE A 541 -3.06 11.60 -13.40
CA PHE A 541 -2.02 12.49 -13.89
C PHE A 541 -1.51 11.97 -15.24
N THR A 542 -1.48 12.85 -16.23
CA THR A 542 -0.86 12.63 -17.53
C THR A 542 0.50 13.33 -17.53
N PRO A 543 1.62 12.58 -17.51
CA PRO A 543 2.95 13.17 -17.45
C PRO A 543 3.30 14.01 -18.69
N PRO A 544 4.22 15.00 -18.56
CA PRO A 544 4.60 15.87 -19.67
C PRO A 544 5.09 15.13 -20.92
N TYR A 545 5.78 13.99 -20.74
CA TYR A 545 6.28 13.17 -21.86
C TYR A 545 5.16 12.64 -22.77
N LEU A 546 3.89 12.67 -22.34
CA LEU A 546 2.76 12.26 -23.18
C LEU A 546 2.17 13.40 -24.00
N TYR A 547 2.60 14.64 -23.80
CA TYR A 547 2.10 15.80 -24.52
C TYR A 547 3.06 16.28 -25.61
N GLY A 548 2.51 16.58 -26.78
CA GLY A 548 3.21 17.29 -27.85
C GLY A 548 3.25 18.80 -27.60
N GLU A 549 3.99 19.53 -28.44
CA GLU A 549 4.06 21.01 -28.38
C GLU A 549 2.69 21.69 -28.58
N ASP A 550 1.73 21.00 -29.19
CA ASP A 550 0.35 21.45 -29.39
C ASP A 550 -0.57 21.14 -28.20
N GLY A 551 -0.05 20.50 -27.16
CA GLY A 551 -0.77 20.14 -25.94
C GLY A 551 -1.67 18.93 -26.09
N GLU A 552 -1.71 18.29 -27.24
CA GLU A 552 -2.43 17.04 -27.43
C GLU A 552 -1.51 15.86 -27.12
N LEU A 553 -2.09 14.66 -27.00
CA LEU A 553 -1.28 13.47 -26.78
C LEU A 553 -0.35 13.23 -27.97
N THR A 554 0.93 13.04 -27.70
CA THR A 554 1.97 12.84 -28.72
C THR A 554 1.92 11.44 -29.31
N ASP A 555 2.43 11.30 -30.55
CA ASP A 555 2.70 10.00 -31.14
C ASP A 555 3.79 9.29 -30.32
N ARG A 556 3.51 8.05 -29.96
CA ARG A 556 4.39 7.19 -29.16
C ARG A 556 4.74 5.91 -29.91
N PRO A 557 5.87 5.25 -29.59
CA PRO A 557 6.14 3.91 -30.08
C PRO A 557 4.99 2.95 -29.74
N ALA A 558 4.76 1.95 -30.58
CA ALA A 558 3.71 0.95 -30.35
C ALA A 558 4.29 -0.46 -30.44
N ILE A 559 4.22 -1.22 -29.36
CA ILE A 559 4.58 -2.65 -29.36
C ILE A 559 3.48 -3.41 -30.12
N THR A 560 3.85 -4.05 -31.22
CA THR A 560 2.92 -4.83 -32.06
C THR A 560 2.95 -6.31 -31.71
N SER A 561 4.06 -6.81 -31.16
CA SER A 561 4.19 -8.18 -30.69
C SER A 561 5.28 -8.33 -29.64
N VAL A 562 5.01 -9.14 -28.62
CA VAL A 562 5.97 -9.62 -27.61
C VAL A 562 5.57 -11.06 -27.22
N PRO A 563 6.51 -11.96 -26.86
CA PRO A 563 6.16 -13.28 -26.37
C PRO A 563 5.29 -13.19 -25.11
N GLU A 564 4.24 -14.02 -25.02
CA GLU A 564 3.42 -14.14 -23.80
C GLU A 564 4.22 -14.68 -22.62
N THR A 565 5.24 -15.49 -22.89
CA THR A 565 6.16 -16.05 -21.90
C THR A 565 7.59 -15.92 -22.40
N SER A 566 8.47 -15.48 -21.51
CA SER A 566 9.91 -15.33 -21.73
C SER A 566 10.67 -15.97 -20.58
N SER A 567 11.93 -16.33 -20.79
CA SER A 567 12.76 -16.90 -19.72
C SER A 567 13.84 -15.93 -19.28
N ARG A 568 14.15 -15.93 -17.99
CA ARG A 568 15.39 -15.31 -17.50
C ARG A 568 16.61 -15.86 -18.24
N GLY A 569 17.61 -14.99 -18.44
CA GLY A 569 18.84 -15.33 -19.16
C GLY A 569 18.68 -15.54 -20.67
N SER A 570 17.46 -15.41 -21.21
CA SER A 570 17.17 -15.61 -22.64
C SER A 570 16.93 -14.29 -23.39
N GLU A 571 16.87 -14.40 -24.72
CA GLU A 571 16.49 -13.27 -25.58
C GLU A 571 14.96 -13.12 -25.62
N ILE A 572 14.50 -11.88 -25.53
CA ILE A 572 13.11 -11.48 -25.82
C ILE A 572 13.09 -10.69 -27.13
N VAL A 573 12.23 -11.08 -28.06
CA VAL A 573 12.07 -10.41 -29.36
C VAL A 573 10.82 -9.55 -29.32
N ILE A 574 10.97 -8.23 -29.48
CA ILE A 574 9.89 -7.26 -29.42
C ILE A 574 9.74 -6.62 -30.80
N GLU A 575 8.56 -6.74 -31.38
CA GLU A 575 8.20 -5.97 -32.58
C GLU A 575 7.56 -4.66 -32.14
N ALA A 576 8.08 -3.54 -32.63
CA ALA A 576 7.55 -2.23 -32.31
C ALA A 576 7.55 -1.29 -33.52
N ASP A 577 6.42 -0.63 -33.75
CA ASP A 577 6.34 0.49 -34.68
C ASP A 577 7.02 1.71 -34.05
N GLN A 578 8.10 2.18 -34.69
CA GLN A 578 8.85 3.35 -34.25
C GLN A 578 8.21 4.64 -34.77
N VAL A 579 8.34 5.71 -33.98
CA VAL A 579 7.95 7.05 -34.42
C VAL A 579 9.01 7.61 -35.37
N GLN A 580 8.57 8.33 -36.41
CA GLN A 580 9.48 8.83 -37.43
C GLN A 580 10.57 9.73 -36.82
N ASN A 581 11.83 9.38 -37.09
CA ASN A 581 13.04 10.07 -36.56
C ASN A 581 13.21 10.00 -35.03
N SER A 582 12.68 8.95 -34.38
CA SER A 582 12.90 8.68 -32.96
C SER A 582 13.16 7.19 -32.78
N ALA A 583 14.40 6.78 -32.54
CA ALA A 583 14.71 5.37 -32.26
C ALA A 583 14.32 5.01 -30.83
N ILE A 584 14.20 3.71 -30.58
CA ILE A 584 14.05 3.20 -29.21
C ILE A 584 15.38 3.34 -28.49
N GLU A 585 15.35 3.88 -27.27
CA GLU A 585 16.49 4.04 -26.37
C GLU A 585 16.48 3.01 -25.24
N HIS A 586 15.30 2.66 -24.72
CA HIS A 586 15.17 1.68 -23.63
C HIS A 586 14.10 0.63 -23.91
N VAL A 587 14.38 -0.58 -23.44
CA VAL A 587 13.39 -1.65 -23.23
C VAL A 587 13.33 -1.92 -21.73
N ARG A 588 12.15 -1.79 -21.14
CA ARG A 588 11.94 -1.96 -19.69
C ARG A 588 11.00 -3.14 -19.44
N LEU A 589 11.33 -3.95 -18.44
CA LEU A 589 10.40 -4.88 -17.81
C LEU A 589 10.01 -4.32 -16.45
N MET A 590 8.73 -4.06 -16.23
CA MET A 590 8.24 -3.45 -14.99
C MET A 590 7.28 -4.38 -14.26
N VAL A 591 7.61 -4.74 -13.02
CA VAL A 591 6.66 -5.40 -12.11
C VAL A 591 5.64 -4.35 -11.67
N PRO A 592 4.33 -4.65 -11.76
CA PRO A 592 3.29 -3.73 -11.35
C PRO A 592 3.39 -3.33 -9.87
N SER A 593 2.94 -2.11 -9.57
CA SER A 593 2.83 -1.61 -8.20
C SER A 593 1.73 -2.32 -7.42
N ALA A 594 2.00 -2.56 -6.14
CA ALA A 594 0.99 -2.90 -5.14
C ALA A 594 1.27 -2.06 -3.89
N VAL A 595 0.54 -0.96 -3.72
CA VAL A 595 0.87 0.11 -2.78
C VAL A 595 -0.24 0.32 -1.76
N THR A 596 0.20 0.57 -0.52
CA THR A 596 -0.64 1.08 0.55
C THR A 596 0.23 1.78 1.58
N HIS A 597 -0.31 2.73 2.35
CA HIS A 597 0.40 3.30 3.50
C HIS A 597 1.86 3.71 3.21
N VAL A 598 2.07 4.42 2.09
CA VAL A 598 3.40 4.83 1.59
C VAL A 598 4.43 3.71 1.36
N THR A 599 3.96 2.47 1.29
CA THR A 599 4.78 1.28 1.15
C THR A 599 4.40 0.54 -0.13
N ASP A 600 5.37 0.41 -1.03
CA ASP A 600 5.29 -0.43 -2.22
C ASP A 600 6.64 -1.16 -2.36
N THR A 601 6.67 -2.42 -1.94
CA THR A 601 7.83 -3.32 -2.07
C THR A 601 7.82 -4.10 -3.38
N ASN A 602 6.81 -3.88 -4.24
CA ASN A 602 6.58 -4.63 -5.47
C ASN A 602 7.11 -3.89 -6.69
N GLN A 603 6.91 -2.56 -6.76
CA GLN A 603 7.35 -1.77 -7.92
C GLN A 603 8.83 -1.99 -8.20
N ARG A 604 9.13 -2.37 -9.44
CA ARG A 604 10.47 -2.73 -9.88
C ARG A 604 10.54 -2.53 -11.38
N MET A 605 11.57 -1.84 -11.84
CA MET A 605 11.87 -1.69 -13.26
C MET A 605 13.23 -2.31 -13.57
N VAL A 606 13.28 -3.23 -14.53
CA VAL A 606 14.50 -3.85 -15.03
C VAL A 606 14.83 -3.23 -16.38
N ASP A 607 16.07 -2.79 -16.55
CA ASP A 607 16.59 -2.43 -17.87
C ASP A 607 16.98 -3.69 -18.64
N VAL A 608 16.53 -3.79 -19.89
CA VAL A 608 16.83 -4.90 -20.79
C VAL A 608 17.71 -4.40 -21.93
N PRO A 609 19.03 -4.67 -21.88
CA PRO A 609 19.93 -4.35 -22.98
C PRO A 609 19.45 -5.03 -24.26
N PHE A 610 19.40 -4.29 -25.36
CA PHE A 610 18.88 -4.81 -26.63
C PHE A 610 19.75 -4.42 -27.83
N THR A 611 19.52 -5.13 -28.93
CA THR A 611 20.02 -4.78 -30.26
C THR A 611 18.87 -4.71 -31.25
N VAL A 612 19.06 -4.03 -32.38
CA VAL A 612 18.05 -3.97 -33.45
C VAL A 612 18.37 -5.04 -34.50
N GLY A 613 17.43 -5.94 -34.74
CA GLY A 613 17.49 -7.02 -35.72
C GLY A 613 17.41 -6.53 -37.17
N GLU A 614 17.57 -7.47 -38.12
CA GLU A 614 17.61 -7.14 -39.55
C GLU A 614 16.27 -6.60 -40.09
N ASN A 615 15.15 -6.93 -39.44
CA ASN A 615 13.81 -6.49 -39.83
C ASN A 615 13.30 -5.33 -38.97
N GLY A 616 14.14 -4.78 -38.07
CA GLY A 616 13.79 -3.68 -37.17
C GLY A 616 13.22 -4.11 -35.82
N GLU A 617 13.13 -5.41 -35.54
CA GLU A 617 12.77 -5.96 -34.24
C GLU A 617 13.81 -5.63 -33.17
N LEU A 618 13.39 -5.46 -31.91
CA LEU A 618 14.28 -5.29 -30.78
C LEU A 618 14.57 -6.66 -30.17
N ILE A 619 15.84 -7.04 -30.10
CA ILE A 619 16.29 -8.31 -29.50
C ILE A 619 16.91 -7.94 -28.15
N GLY A 620 16.12 -8.06 -27.09
CA GLY A 620 16.51 -7.76 -25.70
C GLY A 620 17.08 -8.99 -24.98
N HIS A 621 18.01 -8.78 -24.05
CA HIS A 621 18.59 -9.84 -23.22
C HIS A 621 18.10 -9.71 -21.78
N ILE A 622 17.24 -10.63 -21.33
CA ILE A 622 16.73 -10.63 -19.96
C ILE A 622 17.85 -11.07 -19.01
N PRO A 623 18.17 -10.30 -17.95
CA PRO A 623 19.15 -10.74 -16.95
C PRO A 623 18.77 -12.09 -16.32
N ASP A 624 19.77 -12.93 -16.04
CA ASP A 624 19.57 -14.28 -15.50
C ASP A 624 19.39 -14.32 -13.97
N ASN A 625 19.64 -13.21 -13.28
CA ASN A 625 19.59 -13.13 -11.83
C ASN A 625 18.12 -13.14 -11.32
N PRO A 626 17.69 -14.16 -10.56
CA PRO A 626 16.32 -14.26 -10.04
C PRO A 626 16.00 -13.21 -8.96
N ALA A 627 17.00 -12.75 -8.21
CA ALA A 627 16.83 -11.69 -7.23
C ALA A 627 16.61 -10.31 -7.90
N LEU A 628 17.09 -10.14 -9.14
CA LEU A 628 16.88 -8.94 -9.96
C LEU A 628 15.61 -9.04 -10.82
N VAL A 629 15.37 -10.21 -11.43
CA VAL A 629 14.23 -10.50 -12.33
C VAL A 629 13.40 -11.66 -11.74
N PRO A 630 12.63 -11.44 -10.66
CA PRO A 630 11.81 -12.49 -10.06
C PRO A 630 10.83 -13.07 -11.08
N ASP A 631 10.37 -14.31 -10.85
CA ASP A 631 9.25 -14.87 -11.61
C ASP A 631 8.02 -13.99 -11.37
N ALA A 632 7.51 -13.35 -12.42
CA ALA A 632 6.38 -12.44 -12.35
C ALA A 632 5.83 -12.12 -13.74
N HIS A 633 4.64 -11.54 -13.77
CA HIS A 633 4.13 -10.84 -14.95
C HIS A 633 4.71 -9.43 -14.99
N TYR A 634 5.26 -9.06 -16.14
CA TYR A 634 5.88 -7.75 -16.37
C TYR A 634 5.12 -6.99 -17.43
N MET A 635 4.96 -5.69 -17.20
CA MET A 635 4.75 -4.73 -18.27
C MET A 635 6.04 -4.60 -19.08
N VAL A 636 5.96 -4.78 -20.39
CA VAL A 636 7.02 -4.48 -21.35
C VAL A 636 6.75 -3.09 -21.91
N VAL A 637 7.68 -2.18 -21.71
CA VAL A 637 7.59 -0.80 -22.21
C VAL A 637 8.83 -0.49 -23.02
N VAL A 638 8.65 0.11 -24.19
CA VAL A 638 9.76 0.69 -24.96
C VAL A 638 9.71 2.20 -24.84
N VAL A 639 10.86 2.83 -24.62
CA VAL A 639 10.99 4.29 -24.50
C VAL A 639 11.90 4.78 -25.62
N ASP A 640 11.46 5.81 -26.34
CA ASP A 640 12.26 6.40 -27.41
C ASP A 640 13.20 7.52 -26.94
N GLU A 641 14.06 8.01 -27.83
CA GLU A 641 15.07 9.06 -27.53
C GLU A 641 14.46 10.39 -27.05
N ARG A 642 13.14 10.56 -27.14
CA ARG A 642 12.41 11.73 -26.64
C ARG A 642 11.93 11.53 -25.21
N GLY A 643 12.10 10.33 -24.64
CA GLY A 643 11.55 9.93 -23.35
C GLY A 643 10.07 9.53 -23.42
N VAL A 644 9.51 9.28 -24.60
CA VAL A 644 8.08 8.92 -24.75
C VAL A 644 7.93 7.39 -24.66
N PRO A 645 7.22 6.86 -23.64
CA PRO A 645 6.97 5.44 -23.53
C PRO A 645 5.85 4.96 -24.47
N SER A 646 5.96 3.72 -24.94
CA SER A 646 4.82 3.00 -25.51
C SER A 646 3.73 2.78 -24.46
N GLU A 647 2.53 2.40 -24.91
CA GLU A 647 1.67 1.62 -24.00
C GLU A 647 2.35 0.28 -23.69
N ALA A 648 2.11 -0.24 -22.49
CA ALA A 648 2.69 -1.49 -22.04
C ALA A 648 2.05 -2.69 -22.76
N ALA A 649 2.91 -3.61 -23.19
CA ALA A 649 2.51 -5.00 -23.46
C ALA A 649 2.80 -5.86 -22.22
N TRP A 650 2.37 -7.12 -22.20
CA TRP A 650 2.60 -8.01 -21.06
C TRP A 650 3.38 -9.27 -21.47
N THR A 651 4.33 -9.67 -20.63
CA THR A 651 5.01 -10.98 -20.70
C THR A 651 5.11 -11.57 -19.31
N HIS A 652 4.94 -12.88 -19.20
CA HIS A 652 5.31 -13.63 -18.00
C HIS A 652 6.79 -14.04 -18.11
N VAL A 653 7.62 -13.69 -17.13
CA VAL A 653 9.03 -14.11 -17.09
C VAL A 653 9.21 -15.21 -16.06
N THR A 654 9.81 -16.33 -16.46
CA THR A 654 10.03 -17.51 -15.61
C THR A 654 11.48 -17.95 -15.56
N GLY A 655 11.85 -18.66 -14.48
CA GLY A 655 13.16 -19.30 -14.33
C GLY A 655 13.36 -20.57 -15.15
N GLU A 656 12.28 -21.24 -15.53
CA GLU A 656 12.37 -22.37 -16.44
C GLU A 656 12.51 -21.86 -17.87
N GLY A 657 13.57 -22.32 -18.57
CA GLY A 657 13.76 -22.06 -20.00
C GLY A 657 12.51 -22.48 -20.75
N ALA A 658 11.99 -21.62 -21.64
CA ALA A 658 10.77 -21.81 -22.40
C ALA A 658 10.75 -23.20 -23.06
N GLY A 659 10.18 -24.18 -22.35
CA GLY A 659 9.82 -25.46 -22.93
C GLY A 659 8.72 -25.18 -23.95
N GLU A 660 8.81 -25.82 -25.11
CA GLU A 660 7.77 -25.76 -26.14
C GLU A 660 6.37 -25.78 -25.51
N PRO A 661 5.44 -24.94 -26.00
CA PRO A 661 4.13 -24.79 -25.40
C PRO A 661 3.48 -26.16 -25.23
N ALA A 662 3.03 -26.45 -24.00
CA ALA A 662 2.20 -27.60 -23.74
C ALA A 662 0.93 -27.44 -24.59
N ASP A 663 0.81 -28.23 -25.65
CA ASP A 663 -0.41 -28.36 -26.43
C ASP A 663 -1.57 -28.59 -25.45
N ALA A 664 -2.46 -27.60 -25.35
CA ALA A 664 -3.73 -27.74 -24.66
C ALA A 664 -4.55 -28.80 -25.40
N GLU A 665 -4.48 -30.06 -24.92
CA GLU A 665 -5.45 -31.08 -25.32
C GLU A 665 -6.83 -30.64 -24.84
N ALA A 666 -7.59 -30.04 -25.76
CA ALA A 666 -9.01 -29.83 -25.59
C ALA A 666 -9.69 -31.17 -25.27
N PRO A 667 -10.53 -31.26 -24.22
CA PRO A 667 -11.19 -32.51 -23.87
C PRO A 667 -12.13 -32.93 -25.01
N ALA A 668 -11.89 -34.12 -25.55
CA ALA A 668 -12.73 -34.73 -26.56
C ALA A 668 -14.16 -34.87 -26.03
N ALA A 669 -15.11 -34.18 -26.68
CA ALA A 669 -16.53 -34.33 -26.41
C ALA A 669 -16.99 -35.74 -26.81
N GLU A 670 -17.22 -36.60 -25.80
CA GLU A 670 -17.94 -37.86 -25.98
C GLU A 670 -19.41 -37.57 -26.34
N HIS A 671 -19.74 -37.67 -27.63
CA HIS A 671 -21.12 -37.75 -28.08
C HIS A 671 -21.73 -39.11 -27.72
N ALA A 672 -22.41 -39.18 -26.58
CA ALA A 672 -23.33 -40.27 -26.26
C ALA A 672 -24.58 -40.16 -27.15
N GLY A 673 -24.56 -40.85 -28.29
CA GLY A 673 -25.73 -41.08 -29.13
C GLY A 673 -26.72 -42.02 -28.46
N HIS A 674 -27.86 -41.46 -28.02
CA HIS A 674 -28.99 -42.19 -27.46
C HIS A 674 -29.76 -42.92 -28.58
N ALA A 675 -29.86 -44.24 -28.48
CA ALA A 675 -30.74 -45.06 -29.31
C ALA A 675 -32.11 -45.24 -28.63
N GLY A 676 -33.20 -44.89 -29.31
CA GLY A 676 -34.55 -45.16 -28.81
C GLY A 676 -35.66 -44.72 -29.77
N HIS A 677 -36.18 -45.71 -30.52
CA HIS A 677 -37.42 -45.78 -31.32
C HIS A 677 -37.44 -45.30 -32.77
#